data_AF-A0A7X0NIV5-F1
#
_entry.id   AF-A0A7X0NIV5-F1
#
_cell.length_a   1.000
_cell.length_b   1.000
_cell.length_c   1.000
_cell.angle_alpha   90.00
_cell.angle_beta   90.00
_cell.angle_gamma   90.00
#
_symmetry.space_group_name_H-M   'P 1'
#
loop_
_entity.id
_entity.type
_entity.pdbx_description
1 polymer ?
#
loop_
_entity_poly.entity_id
_entity_poly.type
_entity_poly.pdbx_seq_one_letter_code
_entity_poly.pdbx_strand_id
1 'polypeptide(L)'
;MKLALFCCSLIFMGAAQGQDKPLFEALEDQNHKAQTLSAMSKAQDLHTHAAIKVRINKDVMSDHYNKFKHKNKRIDQLRNDRAELQIVLPDGSLRSVVVNRFKENTNNGYSFFGHIEGQPTQKVALNVVNNQAYAGTVLLDDISYKIIPESDGISIIEPILGEEHQCGGGKVDHELERQIESQVTPAIDLQISNEVANNTANSQVDVMLLYTGAARVGAGGTSYMQALAQQSIDQMNLSLENSEVNAWVNLVYANEISYQETGNGSTDLNWVTSNAYVGQLRNTYGADLVGMIIENPGNLCGLGWYMSTPSTNFASRGFQVTRRNCVGGWTISHEFGHNMGLQHDERNAGGTPGPYQYNYGHLLANNTHTIMAYGSSCNWCPAINNFSNPNVYYNGYATGSAYHNNARRLNDTRAYVANFRQGEDTTPPTPPRETIELNKGESVTLSSLGRNISQQYRINVPSNVNNLKVTTNGGSGDVDVFVHFGSEASSRQYDCQSQGSSNTESCTISNPQQGTYYITVAAIVNSNNINVLADYNVETNNYKYLGRKYISQGHYVTLPDNYYGYYYAKAGTHQAQLSVSATGQTDFDLYLQRWNGYQWTYVASSKTPQNNESINYTGSAGYYRWYIYSYSGNGNATLRYNIPE
;
A
#
# COMPACT_ATOMS: atom_id res chain seq x y z
N MET A 1 -24.86 69.00 36.50
CA MET A 1 -24.28 68.46 35.25
C MET A 1 -24.81 67.03 35.09
N LYS A 2 -25.34 66.69 33.91
CA LYS A 2 -26.30 65.61 33.65
C LYS A 2 -25.75 64.17 33.78
N LEU A 3 -26.67 63.28 34.16
CA LEU A 3 -26.73 61.81 34.06
C LEU A 3 -26.61 61.26 32.62
N ALA A 4 -26.03 60.05 32.47
CA ALA A 4 -26.42 58.92 31.59
C ALA A 4 -25.26 57.87 31.60
N LEU A 5 -25.34 56.66 32.17
CA LEU A 5 -26.05 55.42 31.80
C LEU A 5 -25.84 54.92 30.35
N PHE A 6 -25.79 53.57 30.21
CA PHE A 6 -25.68 52.68 29.03
C PHE A 6 -24.27 52.09 28.76
N CYS A 7 -24.05 50.79 28.57
CA CYS A 7 -24.92 49.61 28.65
C CYS A 7 -24.03 48.36 28.75
N CYS A 8 -24.43 47.42 29.62
CA CYS A 8 -23.89 46.07 29.69
C CYS A 8 -24.52 45.26 28.54
N SER A 9 -23.70 44.61 27.73
CA SER A 9 -24.14 43.58 26.78
C SER A 9 -23.25 42.35 26.98
N LEU A 10 -23.76 41.40 27.75
CA LEU A 10 -23.30 40.01 27.71
C LEU A 10 -23.45 39.52 26.27
N ILE A 11 -22.33 39.36 25.57
CA ILE A 11 -22.29 38.55 24.35
C ILE A 11 -21.91 37.14 24.80
N PHE A 12 -22.82 36.22 24.55
CA PHE A 12 -22.66 34.77 24.70
C PHE A 12 -21.27 34.34 24.22
N MET A 13 -20.48 33.74 25.12
CA MET A 13 -19.39 32.84 24.73
C MET A 13 -20.02 31.61 24.05
N GLY A 14 -20.31 31.74 22.76
CA GLY A 14 -20.42 30.59 21.87
C GLY A 14 -19.04 29.97 21.76
N ALA A 15 -18.92 28.70 22.15
CA ALA A 15 -17.72 27.92 21.99
C ALA A 15 -17.29 27.91 20.51
N ALA A 16 -16.20 28.61 20.19
CA ALA A 16 -15.47 28.41 18.95
C ALA A 16 -14.68 27.10 19.07
N GLN A 17 -15.33 25.96 18.81
CA GLN A 17 -14.65 24.70 18.52
C GLN A 17 -14.35 24.66 17.02
N GLY A 18 -13.07 24.81 16.67
CA GLY A 18 -12.58 24.73 15.29
C GLY A 18 -11.34 25.59 15.09
N GLN A 19 -10.24 25.26 15.78
CA GLN A 19 -8.94 25.70 15.30
C GLN A 19 -8.45 24.64 14.31
N ASP A 20 -8.19 25.04 13.08
CA ASP A 20 -7.57 24.21 12.04
C ASP A 20 -6.20 23.73 12.53
N LYS A 21 -6.15 22.51 13.06
CA LYS A 21 -4.88 21.90 13.47
C LYS A 21 -4.08 21.55 12.22
N PRO A 22 -2.77 21.85 12.17
CA PRO A 22 -1.95 21.45 11.05
C PRO A 22 -1.92 19.93 10.91
N LEU A 23 -1.82 19.48 9.66
CA LEU A 23 -1.66 18.08 9.31
C LEU A 23 -0.28 17.57 9.76
N PHE A 24 0.76 18.39 9.62
CA PHE A 24 2.12 18.07 10.05
C PHE A 24 2.49 18.87 11.30
N GLU A 25 2.91 18.17 12.34
CA GLU A 25 3.50 18.73 13.55
C GLU A 25 5.01 18.43 13.52
N ALA A 26 5.86 19.47 13.42
CA ALA A 26 7.30 19.28 13.47
C ALA A 26 7.74 18.76 14.85
N LEU A 27 8.58 17.72 14.88
CA LEU A 27 9.03 17.07 16.12
C LEU A 27 10.34 17.64 16.69
N GLU A 28 11.06 18.47 15.93
CA GLU A 28 12.26 19.18 16.39
C GLU A 28 12.00 20.69 16.50
N ASP A 29 12.49 21.30 17.59
CA ASP A 29 12.38 22.73 17.85
C ASP A 29 13.28 23.51 16.88
N GLN A 30 12.66 24.15 15.89
CA GLN A 30 13.30 24.99 14.86
C GLN A 30 14.13 26.14 15.46
N ASN A 31 13.99 26.44 16.77
CA ASN A 31 14.73 27.52 17.43
C ASN A 31 16.22 27.25 17.67
N HIS A 32 16.72 26.02 17.55
CA HIS A 32 18.11 25.73 17.91
C HIS A 32 19.15 25.84 16.77
N LYS A 33 18.73 25.96 15.50
CA LYS A 33 19.65 26.16 14.36
C LYS A 33 19.81 27.62 13.92
N ALA A 34 18.97 28.54 14.41
CA ALA A 34 19.03 29.96 14.04
C ALA A 34 20.17 30.77 14.68
N GLN A 35 20.88 30.22 15.69
CA GLN A 35 21.89 30.98 16.46
C GLN A 35 23.35 30.80 16.02
N THR A 36 23.65 30.07 14.96
CA THR A 36 25.06 29.82 14.52
C THR A 36 25.34 30.18 13.06
N LEU A 37 24.65 31.16 12.49
CA LEU A 37 24.84 31.57 11.08
C LEU A 37 25.03 33.10 10.92
N SER A 38 25.89 33.72 11.74
CA SER A 38 26.32 35.12 11.53
C SER A 38 27.69 35.26 10.84
N ALA A 39 28.23 34.19 10.24
CA ALA A 39 29.46 34.29 9.46
C ALA A 39 29.54 33.14 8.45
N MET A 40 29.22 33.42 7.17
CA MET A 40 29.90 32.88 5.96
C MET A 40 29.03 33.07 4.70
N SER A 41 29.71 33.21 3.56
CA SER A 41 29.23 33.84 2.33
C SER A 41 28.62 32.89 1.27
N LYS A 42 27.47 33.28 0.71
CA LYS A 42 27.04 33.23 -0.72
C LYS A 42 27.20 31.97 -1.59
N ALA A 43 27.41 30.79 -1.04
CA ALA A 43 27.24 29.51 -1.77
C ALA A 43 26.43 28.46 -0.96
N GLN A 44 25.68 28.90 0.06
CA GLN A 44 25.19 28.05 1.16
C GLN A 44 23.69 28.21 1.48
N ASP A 45 22.84 28.58 0.52
CA ASP A 45 21.38 28.64 0.74
C ASP A 45 20.69 27.26 0.75
N LEU A 46 21.45 26.15 0.59
CA LEU A 46 20.91 24.80 0.77
C LEU A 46 20.68 24.42 2.26
N HIS A 47 21.22 25.18 3.22
CA HIS A 47 21.10 24.85 4.65
C HIS A 47 19.76 25.24 5.31
N THR A 48 18.89 25.99 4.62
CA THR A 48 17.53 26.29 5.10
C THR A 48 16.52 25.18 4.82
N HIS A 49 16.93 24.12 4.10
CA HIS A 49 16.04 23.05 3.59
C HIS A 49 16.40 21.66 4.15
N ALA A 50 17.05 21.61 5.32
CA ALA A 50 17.43 20.33 5.95
C ALA A 50 16.18 19.47 6.24
N ALA A 51 16.31 18.15 6.07
CA ALA A 51 15.22 17.23 6.36
C ALA A 51 14.65 17.46 7.77
N ILE A 52 13.32 17.48 7.87
CA ILE A 52 12.61 17.59 9.15
C ILE A 52 11.81 16.32 9.42
N LYS A 53 11.66 16.00 10.70
CA LYS A 53 10.81 14.93 11.16
C LYS A 53 9.47 15.49 11.62
N VAL A 54 8.38 14.95 11.11
CA VAL A 54 7.02 15.40 11.41
C VAL A 54 6.16 14.27 11.95
N ARG A 55 5.26 14.61 12.86
CA ARG A 55 4.13 13.77 13.25
C ARG A 55 2.91 14.16 12.43
N ILE A 56 2.21 13.15 11.93
CA ILE A 56 0.99 13.30 11.15
C ILE A 56 -0.21 13.30 12.09
N ASN A 57 -1.06 14.31 11.94
CA ASN A 57 -2.32 14.39 12.65
C ASN A 57 -3.35 13.43 12.01
N LYS A 58 -3.50 12.25 12.61
CA LYS A 58 -4.38 11.18 12.11
C LYS A 58 -5.86 11.57 12.12
N ASP A 59 -6.29 12.41 13.06
CA ASP A 59 -7.67 12.87 13.15
C ASP A 59 -7.99 13.77 11.95
N VAL A 60 -7.08 14.70 11.61
CA VAL A 60 -7.22 15.55 10.43
C VAL A 60 -7.30 14.71 9.16
N MET A 61 -6.45 13.69 9.00
CA MET A 61 -6.50 12.80 7.84
C MET A 61 -7.80 11.99 7.77
N SER A 62 -8.23 11.43 8.89
CA SER A 62 -9.45 10.61 8.96
C SER A 62 -10.71 11.44 8.71
N ASP A 63 -10.77 12.66 9.24
CA ASP A 63 -11.86 13.61 8.98
C ASP A 63 -11.95 13.96 7.49
N HIS A 64 -10.80 14.22 6.85
CA HIS A 64 -10.76 14.47 5.41
C HIS A 64 -11.17 13.23 4.61
N TYR A 65 -10.67 12.05 4.97
CA TYR A 65 -11.08 10.79 4.34
C TYR A 65 -12.60 10.60 4.40
N ASN A 66 -13.21 10.77 5.57
CA ASN A 66 -14.66 10.64 5.74
C ASN A 66 -15.43 11.70 4.95
N LYS A 67 -14.97 12.97 4.97
CA LYS A 67 -15.58 14.05 4.18
C LYS A 67 -15.61 13.74 2.69
N PHE A 68 -14.51 13.20 2.14
CA PHE A 68 -14.43 12.86 0.72
C PHE A 68 -15.19 11.56 0.38
N LYS A 69 -15.09 10.52 1.21
CA LYS A 69 -15.80 9.24 1.02
C LYS A 69 -17.32 9.41 1.01
N HIS A 70 -17.86 10.26 1.88
CA HIS A 70 -19.31 10.48 1.98
C HIS A 70 -19.88 11.41 0.89
N LYS A 71 -19.04 12.16 0.17
CA LYS A 71 -19.47 13.13 -0.87
C LYS A 71 -19.51 12.58 -2.30
N ASN A 72 -19.53 11.26 -2.48
CA ASN A 72 -19.59 10.57 -3.78
C ASN A 72 -20.92 10.76 -4.59
N LYS A 73 -21.61 11.91 -4.49
CA LYS A 73 -22.87 12.19 -5.20
C LYS A 73 -22.88 13.31 -6.24
N ARG A 74 -21.80 14.06 -6.49
CA ARG A 74 -21.61 14.84 -7.75
C ARG A 74 -20.26 15.57 -7.76
N ILE A 75 -19.47 15.34 -8.81
CA ILE A 75 -18.18 16.00 -9.09
C ILE A 75 -18.31 17.55 -9.08
N ASP A 76 -19.47 18.08 -9.44
CA ASP A 76 -19.71 19.53 -9.48
C ASP A 76 -19.81 20.20 -8.10
N GLN A 77 -20.08 19.45 -7.01
CA GLN A 77 -20.13 20.01 -5.64
C GLN A 77 -18.75 20.05 -4.95
N LEU A 78 -17.78 19.26 -5.42
CA LEU A 78 -16.40 19.30 -4.90
C LEU A 78 -15.67 20.60 -5.23
N ARG A 79 -16.12 21.35 -6.25
CA ARG A 79 -15.54 22.64 -6.63
C ARG A 79 -15.71 23.75 -5.59
N ASN A 80 -16.69 23.65 -4.68
CA ASN A 80 -17.00 24.70 -3.71
C ASN A 80 -16.67 24.35 -2.26
N ASP A 81 -16.43 23.07 -1.95
CA ASP A 81 -16.00 22.63 -0.61
C ASP A 81 -14.47 22.46 -0.60
N ARG A 82 -13.75 23.57 -0.43
CA ARG A 82 -12.30 23.55 -0.23
C ARG A 82 -11.99 22.79 1.05
N ALA A 83 -11.50 21.57 0.93
CA ALA A 83 -10.85 20.92 2.06
C ALA A 83 -9.40 21.39 2.06
N GLU A 84 -9.09 22.27 3.01
CA GLU A 84 -7.76 22.84 3.17
C GLU A 84 -6.98 22.04 4.22
N LEU A 85 -5.82 21.51 3.83
CA LEU A 85 -4.89 20.84 4.73
C LEU A 85 -3.70 21.77 4.97
N GLN A 86 -3.40 22.09 6.22
CA GLN A 86 -2.21 22.87 6.55
C GLN A 86 -0.99 21.96 6.71
N ILE A 87 0.05 22.18 5.94
CA ILE A 87 1.32 21.45 6.03
C ILE A 87 2.45 22.37 6.49
N VAL A 88 3.37 21.84 7.29
CA VAL A 88 4.63 22.52 7.66
C VAL A 88 5.74 22.01 6.77
N LEU A 89 6.50 22.92 6.16
CA LEU A 89 7.65 22.62 5.33
C LEU A 89 8.98 22.77 6.08
N PRO A 90 10.09 22.20 5.58
CA PRO A 90 11.41 22.29 6.20
C PRO A 90 11.92 23.71 6.51
N ASP A 91 11.52 24.69 5.70
CA ASP A 91 11.81 26.12 5.91
C ASP A 91 11.02 26.75 7.06
N GLY A 92 10.20 25.96 7.76
CA GLY A 92 9.30 26.41 8.83
C GLY A 92 8.01 27.05 8.34
N SER A 93 7.82 27.18 7.02
CA SER A 93 6.61 27.79 6.47
C SER A 93 5.40 26.87 6.62
N LEU A 94 4.26 27.47 6.98
CA LEU A 94 2.96 26.83 6.98
C LEU A 94 2.27 27.12 5.64
N ARG A 95 1.83 26.07 4.94
CA ARG A 95 1.17 26.19 3.63
C ARG A 95 -0.19 25.51 3.66
N SER A 96 -1.20 26.16 3.10
CA SER A 96 -2.52 25.58 2.86
C SER A 96 -2.51 24.77 1.56
N VAL A 97 -2.95 23.53 1.62
CA VAL A 97 -3.12 22.65 0.47
C VAL A 97 -4.61 22.56 0.16
N VAL A 98 -5.00 22.99 -1.04
CA VAL A 98 -6.35 22.83 -1.56
C VAL A 98 -6.44 21.45 -2.21
N VAL A 99 -7.22 20.55 -1.61
CA VAL A 99 -7.42 19.19 -2.12
C VAL A 99 -8.47 19.19 -3.22
N ASN A 100 -8.10 18.71 -4.41
CA ASN A 100 -8.95 18.72 -5.60
C ASN A 100 -9.39 17.31 -6.03
N ARG A 101 -8.61 16.28 -5.70
CA ARG A 101 -8.87 14.89 -6.11
C ARG A 101 -8.54 13.92 -4.99
N PHE A 102 -9.37 12.88 -4.87
CA PHE A 102 -9.23 11.78 -3.93
C PHE A 102 -9.26 10.46 -4.70
N LYS A 103 -8.45 9.49 -4.28
CA LYS A 103 -8.40 8.14 -4.87
C LYS A 103 -8.24 7.10 -3.77
N GLU A 104 -9.08 6.06 -3.77
CA GLU A 104 -8.81 4.83 -3.00
C GLU A 104 -7.81 3.96 -3.76
N ASN A 105 -6.87 3.37 -3.03
CA ASN A 105 -5.74 2.62 -3.57
C ASN A 105 -5.74 1.17 -3.09
N THR A 106 -4.79 0.38 -3.59
CA THR A 106 -4.50 -0.97 -3.07
C THR A 106 -4.03 -0.92 -1.61
N ASN A 107 -3.96 -2.08 -0.95
CA ASN A 107 -3.40 -2.23 0.39
C ASN A 107 -4.06 -1.36 1.48
N ASN A 108 -5.39 -1.17 1.41
CA ASN A 108 -6.14 -0.34 2.35
C ASN A 108 -5.54 1.08 2.46
N GLY A 109 -5.21 1.64 1.30
CA GLY A 109 -4.64 2.97 1.17
C GLY A 109 -5.53 3.94 0.40
N TYR A 110 -5.17 5.21 0.46
CA TYR A 110 -5.81 6.26 -0.33
C TYR A 110 -4.85 7.42 -0.56
N SER A 111 -5.11 8.22 -1.59
CA SER A 111 -4.33 9.42 -1.94
C SER A 111 -5.21 10.65 -2.06
N PHE A 112 -4.70 11.78 -1.58
CA PHE A 112 -5.18 13.13 -1.86
C PHE A 112 -4.24 13.81 -2.85
N PHE A 113 -4.81 14.47 -3.85
CA PHE A 113 -4.09 15.32 -4.78
C PHE A 113 -4.65 16.73 -4.71
N GLY A 114 -3.75 17.70 -4.72
CA GLY A 114 -4.09 19.10 -4.56
C GLY A 114 -2.98 20.03 -5.02
N HIS A 115 -3.06 21.26 -4.56
CA HIS A 115 -2.08 22.30 -4.85
C HIS A 115 -1.97 23.26 -3.67
N ILE A 116 -0.85 24.00 -3.60
CA ILE A 116 -0.70 25.08 -2.62
C ILE A 116 -1.71 26.20 -2.95
N GLU A 117 -2.40 26.71 -1.94
CA GLU A 117 -3.40 27.76 -2.12
C GLU A 117 -2.80 28.97 -2.85
N GLY A 118 -3.52 29.44 -3.88
CA GLY A 118 -3.08 30.55 -4.74
C GLY A 118 -1.99 30.16 -5.76
N GLN A 119 -1.48 28.93 -5.72
CA GLN A 119 -0.39 28.44 -6.58
C GLN A 119 -0.78 27.11 -7.26
N PRO A 120 -1.65 27.13 -8.29
CA PRO A 120 -2.18 25.90 -8.91
C PRO A 120 -1.13 25.03 -9.62
N THR A 121 0.06 25.59 -9.92
CA THR A 121 1.20 24.86 -10.48
C THR A 121 1.99 24.09 -9.41
N GLN A 122 1.90 24.50 -8.14
CA GLN A 122 2.58 23.86 -7.01
C GLN A 122 1.73 22.71 -6.47
N LYS A 123 1.93 21.51 -7.02
CA LYS A 123 1.07 20.34 -6.75
C LYS A 123 1.49 19.57 -5.51
N VAL A 124 0.53 18.95 -4.86
CA VAL A 124 0.72 18.11 -3.68
C VAL A 124 0.05 16.76 -3.92
N ALA A 125 0.74 15.67 -3.57
CA ALA A 125 0.17 14.34 -3.47
C ALA A 125 0.51 13.74 -2.10
N LEU A 126 -0.50 13.33 -1.34
CA LEU A 126 -0.34 12.70 -0.03
C LEU A 126 -1.04 11.35 -0.08
N ASN A 127 -0.37 10.28 0.34
CA ASN A 127 -0.97 8.96 0.43
C ASN A 127 -0.79 8.35 1.81
N VAL A 128 -1.72 7.47 2.13
CA VAL A 128 -1.77 6.73 3.40
C VAL A 128 -1.97 5.27 3.11
N VAL A 129 -1.31 4.41 3.88
CA VAL A 129 -1.54 2.95 3.90
C VAL A 129 -1.81 2.52 5.34
N ASN A 130 -2.88 1.75 5.55
CA ASN A 130 -3.30 1.18 6.84
C ASN A 130 -3.46 2.22 7.97
N ASN A 131 -3.74 3.49 7.64
CA ASN A 131 -3.78 4.60 8.60
C ASN A 131 -2.54 4.69 9.51
N GLN A 132 -1.39 4.25 8.98
CA GLN A 132 -0.15 4.08 9.73
C GLN A 132 1.03 4.73 9.00
N ALA A 133 1.18 4.42 7.71
CA ALA A 133 2.27 4.92 6.88
C ALA A 133 1.79 6.07 6.01
N TYR A 134 2.46 7.22 6.12
CA TYR A 134 2.09 8.46 5.44
C TYR A 134 3.25 8.91 4.55
N ALA A 135 3.01 8.91 3.25
CA ALA A 135 3.99 9.22 2.23
C ALA A 135 3.45 10.30 1.29
N GLY A 136 4.30 10.94 0.50
CA GLY A 136 3.81 12.00 -0.38
C GLY A 136 4.88 12.89 -0.98
N THR A 137 4.43 13.86 -1.76
CA THR A 137 5.29 14.83 -2.42
C THR A 137 4.64 16.20 -2.42
N VAL A 138 5.47 17.22 -2.27
CA VAL A 138 5.12 18.62 -2.41
C VAL A 138 6.01 19.19 -3.51
N LEU A 139 5.42 19.57 -4.64
CA LEU A 139 6.13 20.18 -5.77
C LEU A 139 6.03 21.69 -5.65
N LEU A 140 7.16 22.36 -5.53
CA LEU A 140 7.25 23.82 -5.49
C LEU A 140 8.11 24.34 -6.65
N ASP A 141 8.03 25.64 -6.88
CA ASP A 141 8.79 26.32 -7.94
C ASP A 141 10.28 26.44 -7.60
N ASP A 142 10.64 26.37 -6.32
CA ASP A 142 12.00 26.46 -5.82
C ASP A 142 12.57 25.09 -5.43
N ILE A 143 12.00 24.44 -4.43
CA ILE A 143 12.45 23.16 -3.89
C ILE A 143 11.26 22.24 -3.67
N SER A 144 11.29 21.10 -4.36
CA SER A 144 10.30 20.04 -4.15
C SER A 144 10.72 19.14 -2.99
N TYR A 145 9.74 18.57 -2.29
CA TYR A 145 9.96 17.70 -1.14
C TYR A 145 9.32 16.34 -1.35
N LYS A 146 9.96 15.30 -0.80
CA LYS A 146 9.38 13.98 -0.60
C LYS A 146 9.12 13.75 0.88
N ILE A 147 8.02 13.08 1.17
CA ILE A 147 7.56 12.70 2.49
C ILE A 147 7.72 11.18 2.57
N ILE A 148 8.62 10.74 3.43
CA ILE A 148 9.02 9.33 3.59
C ILE A 148 8.46 8.84 4.93
N PRO A 149 7.67 7.76 4.94
CA PRO A 149 7.13 7.23 6.17
C PRO A 149 8.25 6.53 6.96
N GLU A 150 8.36 6.77 8.26
CA GLU A 150 9.44 6.25 9.10
C GLU A 150 8.91 5.32 10.21
N SER A 151 7.86 5.77 10.91
CA SER A 151 7.19 4.98 11.94
C SER A 151 5.72 5.40 12.05
N ASP A 152 4.93 4.76 12.93
CA ASP A 152 3.48 4.98 12.95
C ASP A 152 3.11 6.46 13.16
N GLY A 153 2.52 7.07 12.12
CA GLY A 153 2.17 8.49 12.13
C GLY A 153 3.36 9.44 12.16
N ILE A 154 4.57 8.99 11.82
CA ILE A 154 5.77 9.82 11.75
C ILE A 154 6.42 9.67 10.37
N SER A 155 6.74 10.81 9.76
CA SER A 155 7.38 10.88 8.45
C SER A 155 8.55 11.86 8.46
N ILE A 156 9.48 11.66 7.53
CA ILE A 156 10.57 12.59 7.22
C ILE A 156 10.17 13.38 5.99
N ILE A 157 10.28 14.70 6.04
CA ILE A 157 10.16 15.59 4.88
C ILE A 157 11.55 16.03 4.50
N GLU A 158 11.99 15.65 3.32
CA GLU A 158 13.32 16.01 2.82
C GLU A 158 13.26 16.54 1.39
N PRO A 159 14.17 17.47 1.02
CA PRO A 159 14.19 18.04 -0.31
C PRO A 159 14.56 16.97 -1.35
N ILE A 160 13.97 17.09 -2.53
CA ILE A 160 14.31 16.28 -3.69
C ILE A 160 15.45 17.02 -4.40
N LEU A 161 16.68 16.65 -4.07
CA LEU A 161 17.89 17.30 -4.60
C LEU A 161 18.33 16.73 -5.97
N GLY A 162 17.56 15.81 -6.54
CA GLY A 162 17.95 15.02 -7.71
C GLY A 162 18.56 13.66 -7.33
N GLU A 163 18.92 12.87 -8.33
CA GLU A 163 19.46 11.52 -8.15
C GLU A 163 20.80 11.55 -7.40
N GLU A 164 20.82 11.07 -6.15
CA GLU A 164 22.06 10.90 -5.37
C GLU A 164 23.01 9.85 -5.99
N HIS A 165 22.49 9.00 -6.88
CA HIS A 165 23.23 8.01 -7.66
C HIS A 165 22.65 7.95 -9.08
N GLN A 166 23.50 7.83 -10.10
CA GLN A 166 23.05 7.74 -11.50
C GLN A 166 22.14 6.51 -11.69
N CYS A 167 21.02 6.67 -12.41
CA CYS A 167 20.31 5.54 -12.99
C CYS A 167 21.24 4.72 -13.91
N GLY A 168 20.95 3.43 -14.05
CA GLY A 168 21.56 2.61 -15.08
C GLY A 168 20.84 2.90 -16.38
N GLY A 169 21.56 3.25 -17.44
CA GLY A 169 20.89 3.55 -18.70
C GLY A 169 20.04 2.40 -19.23
N GLY A 170 19.02 2.77 -20.01
CA GLY A 170 18.06 1.82 -20.56
C GLY A 170 18.72 0.60 -21.21
N LYS A 171 18.43 -0.58 -20.66
CA LYS A 171 19.01 -1.85 -21.10
C LYS A 171 18.32 -2.34 -22.37
N VAL A 172 19.08 -2.64 -23.41
CA VAL A 172 18.53 -3.10 -24.69
C VAL A 172 18.59 -4.62 -24.79
N ASP A 173 17.50 -5.22 -25.26
CA ASP A 173 17.48 -6.60 -25.74
C ASP A 173 17.61 -6.61 -27.26
N HIS A 174 18.85 -6.70 -27.76
CA HIS A 174 19.15 -6.64 -29.19
C HIS A 174 18.59 -7.82 -29.99
N GLU A 175 18.22 -8.93 -29.36
CA GLU A 175 17.58 -10.04 -30.06
C GLU A 175 16.10 -9.74 -30.28
N LEU A 176 15.40 -9.33 -29.21
CA LEU A 176 14.00 -8.92 -29.32
C LEU A 176 13.83 -7.71 -30.26
N GLU A 177 14.72 -6.73 -30.17
CA GLU A 177 14.71 -5.54 -31.05
C GLU A 177 14.78 -5.94 -32.53
N ARG A 178 15.75 -6.78 -32.91
CA ARG A 178 15.87 -7.29 -34.29
C ARG A 178 14.63 -8.07 -34.73
N GLN A 179 14.00 -8.82 -33.83
CA GLN A 179 12.76 -9.55 -34.12
C GLN A 179 11.60 -8.58 -34.39
N ILE A 180 11.42 -7.56 -33.56
CA ILE A 180 10.39 -6.53 -33.75
C ILE A 180 10.63 -5.80 -35.07
N GLU A 181 11.85 -5.33 -35.32
CA GLU A 181 12.21 -4.61 -36.55
C GLU A 181 11.96 -5.46 -37.81
N SER A 182 12.23 -6.78 -37.76
CA SER A 182 11.96 -7.67 -38.89
C SER A 182 10.47 -7.80 -39.24
N GLN A 183 9.58 -7.50 -38.29
CA GLN A 183 8.12 -7.59 -38.45
C GLN A 183 7.49 -6.24 -38.82
N VAL A 184 8.16 -5.12 -38.53
CA VAL A 184 7.69 -3.77 -38.85
C VAL A 184 8.12 -3.41 -40.28
N THR A 185 7.23 -3.60 -41.24
CA THR A 185 7.43 -3.11 -42.62
C THR A 185 7.15 -1.60 -42.72
N PRO A 186 7.67 -0.88 -43.72
CA PRO A 186 7.37 0.55 -43.91
C PRO A 186 5.86 0.86 -44.05
N ALA A 187 5.08 -0.08 -44.57
CA ALA A 187 3.62 0.05 -44.66
C ALA A 187 2.95 -0.07 -43.29
N ILE A 188 3.43 -0.97 -42.44
CA ILE A 188 2.95 -1.14 -41.06
C ILE A 188 3.38 0.06 -40.20
N ASP A 189 4.61 0.55 -40.36
CA ASP A 189 5.13 1.74 -39.66
C ASP A 189 4.31 3.00 -40.02
N LEU A 190 3.92 3.15 -41.29
CA LEU A 190 3.06 4.24 -41.75
C LEU A 190 1.63 4.13 -41.20
N GLN A 191 1.08 2.91 -41.13
CA GLN A 191 -0.23 2.67 -40.53
C GLN A 191 -0.23 2.97 -39.03
N ILE A 192 0.77 2.47 -38.30
CA ILE A 192 1.04 2.75 -36.89
C ILE A 192 1.13 4.25 -36.65
N SER A 193 1.93 4.96 -37.45
CA SER A 193 2.11 6.41 -37.32
C SER A 193 0.80 7.17 -37.52
N ASN A 194 -0.05 6.73 -38.45
CA ASN A 194 -1.37 7.33 -38.69
C ASN A 194 -2.38 7.01 -37.58
N GLU A 195 -2.38 5.79 -37.03
CA GLU A 195 -3.23 5.42 -35.90
C GLU A 195 -2.83 6.19 -34.63
N VAL A 196 -1.52 6.32 -34.37
CA VAL A 196 -0.97 7.10 -33.27
C VAL A 196 -1.32 8.58 -33.40
N ALA A 197 -1.13 9.19 -34.57
CA ALA A 197 -1.44 10.60 -34.81
C ALA A 197 -2.94 10.93 -34.62
N ASN A 198 -3.82 9.95 -34.84
CA ASN A 198 -5.27 10.11 -34.68
C ASN A 198 -5.79 9.66 -33.31
N ASN A 199 -4.99 8.95 -32.52
CA ASN A 199 -5.38 8.48 -31.19
C ASN A 199 -5.14 9.58 -30.14
N THR A 200 -6.21 10.27 -29.77
CA THR A 200 -6.23 11.28 -28.70
C THR A 200 -6.81 10.75 -27.38
N ALA A 201 -7.25 9.48 -27.35
CA ALA A 201 -7.91 8.89 -26.20
C ALA A 201 -6.93 8.71 -25.03
N ASN A 202 -7.33 8.98 -23.80
CA ASN A 202 -6.48 8.75 -22.63
C ASN A 202 -6.21 7.23 -22.42
N SER A 203 -4.97 6.84 -22.12
CA SER A 203 -4.59 5.45 -21.82
C SER A 203 -4.40 5.21 -20.33
N GLN A 204 -5.04 4.17 -19.79
CA GLN A 204 -4.67 3.60 -18.50
C GLN A 204 -3.53 2.60 -18.70
N VAL A 205 -2.46 2.70 -17.90
CA VAL A 205 -1.39 1.70 -17.84
C VAL A 205 -1.42 1.06 -16.46
N ASP A 206 -1.66 -0.25 -16.41
CA ASP A 206 -1.70 -0.99 -15.15
C ASP A 206 -0.30 -1.42 -14.72
N VAL A 207 0.07 -1.15 -13.47
CA VAL A 207 1.44 -1.36 -12.95
C VAL A 207 1.41 -2.24 -11.73
N MET A 208 2.32 -3.20 -11.69
CA MET A 208 2.65 -3.99 -10.51
C MET A 208 4.00 -3.55 -9.94
N LEU A 209 4.07 -3.29 -8.64
CA LEU A 209 5.33 -3.01 -7.94
C LEU A 209 5.63 -4.09 -6.89
N LEU A 210 6.61 -4.94 -7.17
CA LEU A 210 7.13 -5.90 -6.20
C LEU A 210 8.19 -5.23 -5.31
N TYR A 211 8.42 -5.75 -4.12
CA TYR A 211 9.57 -5.34 -3.29
C TYR A 211 10.17 -6.52 -2.55
N THR A 212 11.48 -6.47 -2.29
CA THR A 212 12.17 -7.54 -1.57
C THR A 212 11.97 -7.42 -0.05
N GLY A 213 12.28 -8.50 0.67
CA GLY A 213 12.33 -8.47 2.13
C GLY A 213 13.34 -7.45 2.68
N ALA A 214 14.47 -7.25 2.00
CA ALA A 214 15.47 -6.25 2.38
C ALA A 214 14.93 -4.82 2.20
N ALA A 215 14.26 -4.53 1.07
CA ALA A 215 13.59 -3.24 0.86
C ALA A 215 12.49 -2.99 1.90
N ARG A 216 11.69 -4.01 2.23
CA ARG A 216 10.69 -3.89 3.31
C ARG A 216 11.33 -3.52 4.64
N VAL A 217 12.43 -4.18 5.02
CA VAL A 217 13.16 -3.89 6.27
C VAL A 217 13.74 -2.48 6.22
N GLY A 218 14.36 -2.08 5.11
CA GLY A 218 14.89 -0.73 4.93
C GLY A 218 13.83 0.36 4.99
N ALA A 219 12.60 0.07 4.54
CA ALA A 219 11.45 0.98 4.65
C ALA A 219 10.86 1.07 6.07
N GLY A 220 11.19 0.15 6.98
CA GLY A 220 10.60 0.08 8.32
C GLY A 220 9.39 -0.84 8.45
N GLY A 221 8.99 -1.55 7.38
CA GLY A 221 7.92 -2.56 7.40
C GLY A 221 6.99 -2.52 6.20
N THR A 222 5.99 -3.41 6.19
CA THR A 222 5.10 -3.63 5.04
C THR A 222 4.31 -2.38 4.66
N SER A 223 3.59 -1.76 5.60
CA SER A 223 2.78 -0.56 5.34
C SER A 223 3.64 0.59 4.79
N TYR A 224 4.86 0.74 5.30
CA TYR A 224 5.81 1.79 4.91
C TYR A 224 6.31 1.59 3.48
N MET A 225 6.68 0.34 3.12
CA MET A 225 7.10 0.01 1.76
C MET A 225 5.95 0.15 0.76
N GLN A 226 4.74 -0.26 1.15
CA GLN A 226 3.55 -0.09 0.30
C GLN A 226 3.19 1.38 0.08
N ALA A 227 3.33 2.24 1.09
CA ALA A 227 3.13 3.68 0.96
C ALA A 227 4.19 4.32 0.02
N LEU A 228 5.46 3.89 0.09
CA LEU A 228 6.49 4.32 -0.86
C LEU A 228 6.20 3.85 -2.30
N ALA A 229 5.70 2.63 -2.47
CA ALA A 229 5.30 2.11 -3.78
C ALA A 229 4.14 2.95 -4.37
N GLN A 230 3.10 3.23 -3.58
CA GLN A 230 1.98 4.07 -3.99
C GLN A 230 2.42 5.52 -4.28
N GLN A 231 3.28 6.09 -3.44
CA GLN A 231 3.85 7.42 -3.65
C GLN A 231 4.52 7.55 -5.01
N SER A 232 5.24 6.51 -5.45
CA SER A 232 5.95 6.50 -6.73
C SER A 232 4.98 6.59 -7.91
N ILE A 233 3.85 5.90 -7.83
CA ILE A 233 2.81 5.94 -8.87
C ILE A 233 2.06 7.26 -8.84
N ASP A 234 1.81 7.83 -7.66
CA ASP A 234 1.22 9.16 -7.53
C ASP A 234 2.14 10.24 -8.13
N GLN A 235 3.45 10.15 -7.86
CA GLN A 235 4.48 11.00 -8.45
C GLN A 235 4.55 10.87 -9.97
N MET A 236 4.51 9.64 -10.50
CA MET A 236 4.49 9.39 -11.93
C MET A 236 3.23 9.98 -12.58
N ASN A 237 2.06 9.83 -11.97
CA ASN A 237 0.84 10.47 -12.48
C ASN A 237 0.95 12.01 -12.50
N LEU A 238 1.53 12.62 -11.47
CA LEU A 238 1.83 14.06 -11.48
C LEU A 238 2.80 14.42 -12.61
N SER A 239 3.80 13.58 -12.89
CA SER A 239 4.76 13.81 -13.98
C SER A 239 4.12 13.79 -15.36
N LEU A 240 3.21 12.84 -15.60
CA LEU A 240 2.46 12.72 -16.85
C LEU A 240 1.52 13.92 -17.03
N GLU A 241 0.83 14.31 -15.96
CA GLU A 241 -0.06 15.47 -15.94
C GLU A 241 0.71 16.78 -16.17
N ASN A 242 1.85 16.96 -15.50
CA ASN A 242 2.72 18.14 -15.65
C ASN A 242 3.31 18.26 -17.05
N SER A 243 3.37 17.15 -17.80
CA SER A 243 4.00 17.09 -19.12
C SER A 243 2.98 17.00 -20.26
N GLU A 244 1.69 17.15 -19.98
CA GLU A 244 0.59 17.02 -20.94
C GLU A 244 0.57 15.68 -21.70
N VAL A 245 0.82 14.59 -20.97
CA VAL A 245 0.74 13.24 -21.51
C VAL A 245 -0.66 12.68 -21.28
N ASN A 246 -1.29 12.14 -22.34
CA ASN A 246 -2.62 11.55 -22.31
C ASN A 246 -2.58 10.08 -21.82
N ALA A 247 -1.93 9.87 -20.69
CA ALA A 247 -1.87 8.59 -20.01
C ALA A 247 -1.96 8.77 -18.50
N TRP A 248 -2.46 7.75 -17.82
CA TRP A 248 -2.41 7.66 -16.37
C TRP A 248 -2.08 6.24 -15.94
N VAL A 249 -1.45 6.12 -14.78
CA VAL A 249 -0.89 4.89 -14.25
C VAL A 249 -1.70 4.42 -13.05
N ASN A 250 -2.07 3.14 -13.06
CA ASN A 250 -2.80 2.53 -11.97
C ASN A 250 -1.96 1.46 -11.28
N LEU A 251 -1.79 1.58 -9.96
CA LEU A 251 -1.13 0.53 -9.18
C LEU A 251 -2.13 -0.59 -8.92
N VAL A 252 -1.97 -1.74 -9.59
CA VAL A 252 -2.86 -2.90 -9.45
C VAL A 252 -2.39 -3.90 -8.40
N TYR A 253 -1.09 -3.89 -8.07
CA TYR A 253 -0.51 -4.78 -7.06
C TYR A 253 0.77 -4.19 -6.45
N ALA A 254 0.93 -4.30 -5.13
CA ALA A 254 2.14 -3.86 -4.44
C ALA A 254 2.46 -4.69 -3.19
N ASN A 255 3.29 -5.73 -3.34
CA ASN A 255 3.57 -6.69 -2.27
C ASN A 255 5.00 -7.23 -2.31
N GLU A 256 5.38 -7.89 -1.21
CA GLU A 256 6.68 -8.52 -1.06
C GLU A 256 6.81 -9.73 -1.99
N ILE A 257 7.98 -9.86 -2.62
CA ILE A 257 8.38 -11.05 -3.36
C ILE A 257 9.54 -11.73 -2.62
N SER A 258 9.47 -13.06 -2.51
CA SER A 258 10.58 -13.85 -1.97
C SER A 258 11.74 -13.86 -2.97
N TYR A 259 12.72 -12.99 -2.72
CA TYR A 259 13.92 -12.85 -3.52
C TYR A 259 15.10 -12.40 -2.67
N GLN A 260 16.27 -13.00 -2.95
CA GLN A 260 17.55 -12.60 -2.37
C GLN A 260 18.27 -11.69 -3.38
N GLU A 261 18.48 -10.43 -3.01
CA GLU A 261 19.18 -9.46 -3.85
C GLU A 261 20.63 -9.87 -4.12
N THR A 262 21.10 -9.63 -5.34
CA THR A 262 22.44 -10.05 -5.78
C THR A 262 23.52 -9.00 -5.59
N GLY A 263 23.15 -7.74 -5.29
CA GLY A 263 24.08 -6.61 -5.36
C GLY A 263 24.31 -6.10 -6.79
N ASN A 264 23.56 -6.60 -7.78
CA ASN A 264 23.74 -6.29 -9.19
C ASN A 264 22.39 -6.09 -9.89
N GLY A 265 22.01 -4.83 -10.14
CA GLY A 265 20.72 -4.49 -10.73
C GLY A 265 20.43 -5.15 -12.09
N SER A 266 21.45 -5.47 -12.90
CA SER A 266 21.23 -6.18 -14.18
C SER A 266 20.82 -7.63 -13.98
N THR A 267 21.39 -8.28 -12.96
CA THR A 267 21.04 -9.65 -12.56
C THR A 267 19.65 -9.68 -11.92
N ASP A 268 19.37 -8.72 -11.04
CA ASP A 268 18.06 -8.57 -10.40
C ASP A 268 16.95 -8.28 -11.44
N LEU A 269 17.22 -7.42 -12.43
CA LEU A 269 16.32 -7.13 -13.55
C LEU A 269 16.04 -8.37 -14.41
N ASN A 270 17.09 -9.12 -14.77
CA ASN A 270 16.93 -10.37 -15.53
C ASN A 270 16.08 -11.39 -14.76
N TRP A 271 16.27 -11.49 -13.44
CA TRP A 271 15.51 -12.40 -12.60
C TRP A 271 14.02 -12.03 -12.58
N VAL A 272 13.66 -10.77 -12.27
CA VAL A 272 12.24 -10.37 -12.22
C VAL A 272 11.55 -10.48 -13.58
N THR A 273 12.30 -10.26 -14.67
CA THR A 273 11.79 -10.39 -16.05
C THR A 273 11.46 -11.85 -16.42
N SER A 274 12.25 -12.81 -15.94
CA SER A 274 12.17 -14.22 -16.37
C SER A 274 11.50 -15.15 -15.36
N ASN A 275 11.21 -14.67 -14.14
CA ASN A 275 10.62 -15.49 -13.09
C ASN A 275 9.16 -15.86 -13.42
N ALA A 276 8.86 -17.16 -13.45
CA ALA A 276 7.53 -17.67 -13.81
C ALA A 276 6.43 -17.23 -12.83
N TYR A 277 6.73 -17.14 -11.52
CA TYR A 277 5.76 -16.70 -10.52
C TYR A 277 5.47 -15.19 -10.64
N VAL A 278 6.50 -14.38 -10.93
CA VAL A 278 6.29 -12.96 -11.27
C VAL A 278 5.44 -12.83 -12.54
N GLY A 279 5.68 -13.67 -13.56
CA GLY A 279 4.83 -13.73 -14.75
C GLY A 279 3.38 -14.09 -14.45
N GLN A 280 3.14 -15.06 -13.55
CA GLN A 280 1.80 -15.41 -13.08
C GLN A 280 1.12 -14.23 -12.39
N LEU A 281 1.79 -13.57 -11.43
CA LEU A 281 1.26 -12.38 -10.78
C LEU A 281 0.94 -11.29 -11.80
N ARG A 282 1.87 -10.99 -12.71
CA ARG A 282 1.67 -10.00 -13.77
C ARG A 282 0.40 -10.28 -14.58
N ASN A 283 0.14 -11.54 -14.92
CA ASN A 283 -1.06 -11.94 -15.63
C ASN A 283 -2.32 -11.86 -14.76
N THR A 284 -2.25 -12.35 -13.51
CA THR A 284 -3.37 -12.32 -12.54
C THR A 284 -3.87 -10.90 -12.30
N TYR A 285 -2.96 -9.94 -12.18
CA TYR A 285 -3.28 -8.54 -11.90
C TYR A 285 -3.40 -7.68 -13.16
N GLY A 286 -3.24 -8.26 -14.36
CA GLY A 286 -3.32 -7.53 -15.62
C GLY A 286 -2.26 -6.42 -15.76
N ALA A 287 -1.09 -6.56 -15.13
CA ALA A 287 -0.08 -5.51 -15.10
C ALA A 287 0.67 -5.37 -16.44
N ASP A 288 0.50 -4.22 -17.08
CA ASP A 288 1.22 -3.82 -18.28
C ASP A 288 2.71 -3.62 -18.00
N LEU A 289 3.08 -2.98 -16.89
CA LEU A 289 4.48 -2.83 -16.48
C LEU A 289 4.72 -3.41 -15.08
N VAL A 290 5.94 -3.87 -14.84
CA VAL A 290 6.36 -4.45 -13.56
C VAL A 290 7.63 -3.77 -13.06
N GLY A 291 7.58 -3.21 -11.86
CA GLY A 291 8.76 -2.73 -11.14
C GLY A 291 9.11 -3.66 -9.98
N MET A 292 10.39 -3.80 -9.64
CA MET A 292 10.83 -4.42 -8.39
C MET A 292 11.71 -3.46 -7.60
N ILE A 293 11.28 -3.12 -6.39
CA ILE A 293 12.00 -2.25 -5.47
C ILE A 293 12.94 -3.10 -4.61
N ILE A 294 14.22 -2.74 -4.61
CA ILE A 294 15.32 -3.47 -3.96
C ILE A 294 16.17 -2.55 -3.10
N GLU A 295 16.86 -3.07 -2.10
CA GLU A 295 17.71 -2.28 -1.19
C GLU A 295 19.10 -2.01 -1.79
N ASN A 296 19.67 -3.02 -2.47
CA ASN A 296 21.06 -3.03 -2.92
C ASN A 296 21.21 -3.54 -4.37
N PRO A 297 20.94 -2.70 -5.39
CA PRO A 297 21.28 -2.99 -6.80
C PRO A 297 22.76 -2.76 -7.15
N GLY A 298 23.62 -2.47 -6.17
CA GLY A 298 24.96 -1.91 -6.39
C GLY A 298 24.92 -0.38 -6.43
N ASN A 299 25.60 0.22 -7.43
CA ASN A 299 25.74 1.68 -7.55
C ASN A 299 24.59 2.38 -8.30
N LEU A 300 23.56 1.65 -8.72
CA LEU A 300 22.48 2.18 -9.55
C LEU A 300 21.30 2.67 -8.70
N CYS A 301 20.66 3.76 -9.10
CA CYS A 301 19.33 4.10 -8.58
C CYS A 301 18.23 3.25 -9.21
N GLY A 302 18.36 2.89 -10.49
CA GLY A 302 17.41 2.06 -11.20
C GLY A 302 18.00 1.43 -12.46
N LEU A 303 17.27 0.48 -13.04
CA LEU A 303 17.57 -0.08 -14.35
C LEU A 303 16.29 -0.68 -14.96
N GLY A 304 15.87 -0.16 -16.10
CA GLY A 304 14.76 -0.66 -16.90
C GLY A 304 15.20 -1.16 -18.28
N TRP A 305 14.39 -2.04 -18.88
CA TRP A 305 14.54 -2.35 -20.30
C TRP A 305 14.08 -1.17 -21.17
N TYR A 306 14.75 -0.95 -22.30
CA TYR A 306 14.47 0.15 -23.21
C TYR A 306 13.69 -0.30 -24.45
N MET A 307 12.53 0.34 -24.70
CA MET A 307 11.74 0.14 -25.91
C MET A 307 12.17 1.12 -27.01
N SER A 308 13.18 0.76 -27.78
CA SER A 308 13.65 1.54 -28.93
C SER A 308 12.60 1.64 -30.03
N THR A 309 12.01 0.51 -30.41
CA THR A 309 10.97 0.41 -31.43
C THR A 309 9.60 0.18 -30.77
N PRO A 310 8.63 1.13 -30.88
CA PRO A 310 7.30 0.97 -30.30
C PRO A 310 6.59 -0.27 -30.82
N SER A 311 6.20 -1.17 -29.92
CA SER A 311 5.47 -2.37 -30.28
C SER A 311 4.85 -3.01 -29.06
N THR A 312 3.67 -3.63 -29.20
CA THR A 312 3.10 -4.53 -28.18
C THR A 312 3.99 -5.76 -27.94
N ASN A 313 4.82 -6.16 -28.91
CA ASN A 313 5.77 -7.26 -28.76
C ASN A 313 6.88 -6.97 -27.73
N PHE A 314 7.06 -5.71 -27.33
CA PHE A 314 7.95 -5.35 -26.24
C PHE A 314 7.43 -5.82 -24.86
N ALA A 315 6.19 -6.29 -24.74
CA ALA A 315 5.57 -6.66 -23.47
C ALA A 315 6.44 -7.58 -22.59
N SER A 316 7.20 -8.50 -23.18
CA SER A 316 8.13 -9.41 -22.47
C SER A 316 9.32 -8.71 -21.78
N ARG A 317 9.49 -7.40 -22.01
CA ARG A 317 10.52 -6.53 -21.43
C ARG A 317 9.93 -5.31 -20.71
N GLY A 318 8.63 -5.25 -20.46
CA GLY A 318 8.00 -4.22 -19.62
C GLY A 318 8.34 -4.35 -18.12
N PHE A 319 9.63 -4.36 -17.78
CA PHE A 319 10.16 -4.57 -16.44
C PHE A 319 11.25 -3.56 -16.07
N GLN A 320 11.35 -3.23 -14.79
CA GLN A 320 12.45 -2.45 -14.21
C GLN A 320 12.75 -2.83 -12.75
N VAL A 321 13.94 -2.44 -12.29
CA VAL A 321 14.33 -2.48 -10.87
C VAL A 321 14.68 -1.08 -10.38
N THR A 322 14.34 -0.75 -9.13
CA THR A 322 14.65 0.55 -8.52
C THR A 322 15.16 0.36 -7.09
N ARG A 323 16.17 1.13 -6.70
CA ARG A 323 16.67 1.19 -5.34
C ARG A 323 15.69 1.92 -4.41
N ARG A 324 15.41 1.35 -3.24
CA ARG A 324 14.44 1.89 -2.28
C ARG A 324 14.72 3.34 -1.89
N ASN A 325 15.95 3.73 -1.58
CA ASN A 325 16.23 5.12 -1.18
C ASN A 325 16.19 6.13 -2.36
N CYS A 326 16.21 5.64 -3.60
CA CYS A 326 15.96 6.45 -4.80
C CYS A 326 14.46 6.58 -5.11
N VAL A 327 13.61 5.77 -4.47
CA VAL A 327 12.16 5.99 -4.47
C VAL A 327 11.86 7.37 -3.89
N GLY A 328 10.98 8.12 -4.54
CA GLY A 328 10.69 9.51 -4.21
C GLY A 328 11.50 10.55 -5.00
N GLY A 329 12.54 10.13 -5.74
CA GLY A 329 13.37 10.96 -6.61
C GLY A 329 13.11 10.80 -8.11
N TRP A 330 11.87 10.47 -8.49
CA TRP A 330 11.43 10.21 -9.88
C TRP A 330 12.01 8.95 -10.55
N THR A 331 12.85 8.16 -9.88
CA THR A 331 13.51 6.99 -10.46
C THR A 331 12.53 5.98 -11.06
N ILE A 332 11.42 5.66 -10.38
CA ILE A 332 10.41 4.75 -10.95
C ILE A 332 9.82 5.32 -12.26
N SER A 333 9.55 6.63 -12.31
CA SER A 333 9.10 7.31 -13.52
C SER A 333 10.16 7.28 -14.61
N HIS A 334 11.44 7.42 -14.25
CA HIS A 334 12.59 7.33 -15.17
C HIS A 334 12.68 5.95 -15.80
N GLU A 335 12.69 4.89 -14.99
CA GLU A 335 12.84 3.53 -15.48
C GLU A 335 11.62 3.04 -16.28
N PHE A 336 10.40 3.40 -15.85
CA PHE A 336 9.23 3.17 -16.70
C PHE A 336 9.25 4.02 -17.95
N GLY A 337 9.86 5.21 -17.92
CA GLY A 337 10.18 6.00 -19.11
C GLY A 337 10.93 5.17 -20.16
N HIS A 338 11.97 4.42 -19.76
CA HIS A 338 12.66 3.51 -20.67
C HIS A 338 11.75 2.41 -21.24
N ASN A 339 10.93 1.77 -20.39
CA ASN A 339 9.95 0.77 -20.85
C ASN A 339 8.93 1.37 -21.83
N MET A 340 8.65 2.67 -21.72
CA MET A 340 7.74 3.42 -22.59
C MET A 340 8.47 4.13 -23.74
N GLY A 341 9.76 3.84 -23.96
CA GLY A 341 10.53 4.26 -25.12
C GLY A 341 11.21 5.62 -25.01
N LEU A 342 11.41 6.12 -23.79
CA LEU A 342 12.23 7.30 -23.52
C LEU A 342 13.71 6.96 -23.41
N GLN A 343 14.53 7.93 -23.78
CA GLN A 343 15.98 7.88 -23.65
C GLN A 343 16.44 9.03 -22.76
N HIS A 344 17.67 8.92 -22.26
CA HIS A 344 18.30 9.97 -21.47
C HIS A 344 18.39 11.31 -22.20
N ASP A 345 19.03 12.32 -21.62
CA ASP A 345 19.54 13.45 -22.41
C ASP A 345 20.59 12.98 -23.44
N GLU A 346 20.75 13.74 -24.53
CA GLU A 346 21.60 13.40 -25.67
C GLU A 346 23.03 13.01 -25.27
N ARG A 347 23.59 13.62 -24.21
CA ARG A 347 24.95 13.36 -23.74
C ARG A 347 25.12 11.97 -23.12
N ASN A 348 24.05 11.40 -22.57
CA ASN A 348 24.06 10.15 -21.82
C ASN A 348 23.34 9.00 -22.52
N ALA A 349 22.85 9.23 -23.75
CA ALA A 349 22.12 8.23 -24.54
C ALA A 349 23.02 7.18 -25.22
N GLY A 350 24.35 7.33 -25.17
CA GLY A 350 25.31 6.28 -25.56
C GLY A 350 25.37 5.91 -27.06
N GLY A 351 24.79 6.68 -27.99
CA GLY A 351 24.83 6.38 -29.42
C GLY A 351 24.26 7.49 -30.32
N THR A 352 24.50 7.38 -31.63
CA THR A 352 23.95 8.31 -32.62
C THR A 352 22.45 8.09 -32.74
N PRO A 353 21.64 9.13 -32.54
CA PRO A 353 20.20 8.96 -32.43
C PRO A 353 19.59 8.45 -33.78
N GLY A 354 18.47 7.71 -33.75
CA GLY A 354 17.79 7.15 -34.94
C GLY A 354 16.50 7.92 -35.30
N PRO A 355 15.91 7.83 -36.51
CA PRO A 355 15.03 8.82 -37.17
C PRO A 355 13.80 9.42 -36.43
N TYR A 356 13.51 9.04 -35.18
CA TYR A 356 12.45 9.53 -34.29
C TYR A 356 13.01 10.12 -32.96
N GLN A 357 14.13 10.84 -33.07
CA GLN A 357 15.02 11.37 -32.01
C GLN A 357 14.42 12.44 -31.08
N TYR A 358 13.12 12.44 -30.83
CA TYR A 358 12.48 13.42 -29.94
C TYR A 358 12.28 12.89 -28.52
N ASN A 359 12.76 11.68 -28.22
CA ASN A 359 12.51 10.97 -26.97
C ASN A 359 13.58 11.22 -25.88
N TYR A 360 14.32 12.33 -25.94
CA TYR A 360 15.40 12.65 -24.99
C TYR A 360 14.94 13.53 -23.81
N GLY A 361 15.57 13.35 -22.66
CA GLY A 361 15.46 14.26 -21.52
C GLY A 361 16.12 15.62 -21.80
N HIS A 362 15.65 16.68 -21.16
CA HIS A 362 16.10 18.06 -21.38
C HIS A 362 16.80 18.69 -20.16
N LEU A 363 17.79 19.54 -20.44
CA LEU A 363 18.39 20.48 -19.48
C LEU A 363 17.81 21.87 -19.73
N LEU A 364 17.22 22.48 -18.70
CA LEU A 364 16.58 23.79 -18.80
C LEU A 364 17.60 24.92 -18.59
N ALA A 365 17.31 26.07 -19.18
CA ALA A 365 18.18 27.24 -19.10
C ALA A 365 18.30 27.84 -17.67
N ASN A 366 17.40 27.49 -16.76
CA ASN A 366 17.46 27.90 -15.35
C ASN A 366 18.29 26.96 -14.46
N ASN A 367 19.12 26.09 -15.04
CA ASN A 367 19.91 25.11 -14.31
C ASN A 367 19.03 24.12 -13.52
N THR A 368 18.09 23.49 -14.22
CA THR A 368 17.31 22.33 -13.77
C THR A 368 17.21 21.31 -14.91
N HIS A 369 16.73 20.10 -14.63
CA HIS A 369 16.58 19.08 -15.67
C HIS A 369 15.30 18.25 -15.53
N THR A 370 14.80 17.74 -16.65
CA THR A 370 13.64 16.82 -16.69
C THR A 370 14.01 15.40 -16.24
N ILE A 371 13.00 14.57 -15.97
CA ILE A 371 13.13 13.21 -15.40
C ILE A 371 14.15 12.33 -16.14
N MET A 372 14.18 12.36 -17.48
CA MET A 372 15.09 11.51 -18.25
C MET A 372 16.50 12.08 -18.41
N ALA A 373 16.77 13.32 -17.98
CA ALA A 373 18.11 13.90 -18.09
C ALA A 373 18.91 13.65 -16.81
N TYR A 374 20.24 13.63 -16.91
CA TYR A 374 21.10 13.53 -15.72
C TYR A 374 21.52 14.88 -15.17
N GLY A 375 21.44 15.02 -13.84
CA GLY A 375 21.97 16.18 -13.12
C GLY A 375 23.46 16.39 -13.39
N SER A 376 24.25 15.33 -13.60
CA SER A 376 25.67 15.45 -13.97
C SER A 376 25.90 16.20 -15.29
N SER A 377 24.91 16.23 -16.21
CA SER A 377 25.01 17.01 -17.45
C SER A 377 24.92 18.53 -17.23
N CYS A 378 24.46 18.97 -16.07
CA CYS A 378 24.29 20.38 -15.67
C CYS A 378 24.96 20.70 -14.33
N ASN A 379 26.06 20.01 -13.98
CA ASN A 379 26.77 20.19 -12.72
C ASN A 379 25.89 19.97 -11.47
N TRP A 380 25.25 18.80 -11.43
CA TRP A 380 24.36 18.34 -10.35
C TRP A 380 23.19 19.28 -10.09
N CYS A 381 22.57 19.74 -11.18
CA CYS A 381 21.39 20.58 -11.07
C CYS A 381 20.14 19.76 -10.66
N PRO A 382 19.13 20.38 -10.03
CA PRO A 382 17.95 19.65 -9.53
C PRO A 382 17.05 19.11 -10.64
N ALA A 383 16.42 17.97 -10.35
CA ALA A 383 15.40 17.36 -11.22
C ALA A 383 14.02 18.00 -10.97
N ILE A 384 13.29 18.31 -12.06
CA ILE A 384 11.89 18.71 -12.01
C ILE A 384 10.99 17.51 -12.33
N ASN A 385 9.77 17.49 -11.79
CA ASN A 385 8.79 16.44 -12.05
C ASN A 385 8.06 16.62 -13.39
N ASN A 386 8.85 16.70 -14.46
CA ASN A 386 8.40 16.84 -15.84
C ASN A 386 9.20 15.90 -16.72
N PHE A 387 8.52 15.22 -17.63
CA PHE A 387 9.09 14.72 -18.87
C PHE A 387 9.24 15.89 -19.85
N SER A 388 10.24 15.84 -20.73
CA SER A 388 10.50 16.95 -21.66
C SER A 388 9.33 17.21 -22.61
N ASN A 389 8.90 18.48 -22.70
CA ASN A 389 7.85 18.93 -23.62
C ASN A 389 8.09 20.40 -24.02
N PRO A 390 8.29 20.71 -25.32
CA PRO A 390 8.55 22.08 -25.77
C PRO A 390 7.40 23.07 -25.53
N ASN A 391 6.18 22.58 -25.29
CA ASN A 391 5.00 23.41 -25.06
C ASN A 391 4.72 23.67 -23.57
N VAL A 392 5.41 22.97 -22.67
CA VAL A 392 5.27 23.11 -21.21
C VAL A 392 6.43 23.92 -20.67
N TYR A 393 6.12 24.84 -19.75
CA TYR A 393 7.09 25.74 -19.14
C TYR A 393 7.19 25.51 -17.63
N TYR A 394 8.41 25.48 -17.12
CA TYR A 394 8.71 25.49 -15.68
C TYR A 394 9.45 26.79 -15.35
N ASN A 395 8.89 27.60 -14.45
CA ASN A 395 9.42 28.93 -14.10
C ASN A 395 9.70 29.84 -15.32
N GLY A 396 8.86 29.74 -16.36
CA GLY A 396 9.01 30.51 -17.60
C GLY A 396 10.02 29.95 -18.61
N TYR A 397 10.66 28.81 -18.32
CA TYR A 397 11.59 28.13 -19.22
C TYR A 397 10.93 26.90 -19.83
N ALA A 398 11.04 26.74 -21.14
CA ALA A 398 10.52 25.56 -21.82
C ALA A 398 11.19 24.29 -21.27
N THR A 399 10.38 23.27 -20.97
CA THR A 399 10.86 21.99 -20.44
C THR A 399 11.40 21.06 -21.53
N GLY A 400 11.41 21.50 -22.79
CA GLY A 400 11.81 20.68 -23.92
C GLY A 400 12.11 21.48 -25.18
N SER A 401 12.36 20.75 -26.26
CA SER A 401 12.65 21.28 -27.60
C SER A 401 12.09 20.32 -28.66
N ALA A 402 12.37 20.56 -29.95
CA ALA A 402 11.97 19.63 -31.01
C ALA A 402 12.51 18.20 -30.82
N TYR A 403 13.71 18.05 -30.27
CA TYR A 403 14.38 16.76 -30.01
C TYR A 403 14.28 16.30 -28.54
N HIS A 404 13.79 17.18 -27.67
CA HIS A 404 13.58 16.89 -26.25
C HIS A 404 12.07 16.97 -25.97
N ASN A 405 11.35 15.94 -26.41
CA ASN A 405 9.89 15.85 -26.36
C ASN A 405 9.46 14.43 -25.95
N ASN A 406 9.87 14.02 -24.75
CA ASN A 406 9.41 12.80 -24.11
C ASN A 406 7.88 12.72 -24.09
N ALA A 407 7.17 13.84 -23.89
CA ALA A 407 5.71 13.85 -23.87
C ALA A 407 5.09 13.35 -25.17
N ARG A 408 5.60 13.80 -26.33
CA ARG A 408 5.19 13.25 -27.63
C ARG A 408 5.45 11.76 -27.70
N ARG A 409 6.65 11.31 -27.33
CA ARG A 409 7.00 9.88 -27.38
C ARG A 409 6.10 9.04 -26.48
N LEU A 410 5.81 9.49 -25.26
CA LEU A 410 4.87 8.81 -24.36
C LEU A 410 3.46 8.76 -24.94
N ASN A 411 3.01 9.82 -25.62
CA ASN A 411 1.73 9.82 -26.32
C ASN A 411 1.72 8.86 -27.52
N ASP A 412 2.87 8.63 -28.17
CA ASP A 412 3.00 7.64 -29.23
C ASP A 412 3.00 6.21 -28.67
N THR A 413 3.58 5.99 -27.49
CA THR A 413 3.81 4.64 -26.95
C THR A 413 2.74 4.16 -25.97
N ARG A 414 1.98 5.06 -25.34
CA ARG A 414 0.99 4.76 -24.30
C ARG A 414 -0.01 3.66 -24.70
N ALA A 415 -0.42 3.62 -25.96
CA ALA A 415 -1.41 2.66 -26.44
C ALA A 415 -0.80 1.27 -26.61
N TYR A 416 0.47 1.17 -27.02
CA TYR A 416 1.17 -0.13 -27.04
C TYR A 416 1.31 -0.68 -25.64
N VAL A 417 1.77 0.17 -24.71
CA VAL A 417 2.05 -0.22 -23.33
C VAL A 417 0.78 -0.64 -22.60
N ALA A 418 -0.31 0.13 -22.72
CA ALA A 418 -1.62 -0.21 -22.15
C ALA A 418 -2.26 -1.49 -22.73
N ASN A 419 -1.69 -2.03 -23.81
CA ASN A 419 -2.14 -3.27 -24.45
C ASN A 419 -1.12 -4.41 -24.28
N PHE A 420 -0.11 -4.26 -23.41
CA PHE A 420 0.84 -5.35 -23.15
C PHE A 420 0.16 -6.59 -22.57
N ARG A 421 -1.00 -6.46 -21.93
CA ARG A 421 -1.80 -7.58 -21.42
C ARG A 421 -3.15 -7.80 -22.13
N GLN A 422 -3.65 -6.87 -22.96
CA GLN A 422 -4.96 -7.01 -23.63
C GLN A 422 -4.99 -7.97 -24.84
N GLY A 423 -3.87 -8.64 -25.16
CA GLY A 423 -3.73 -9.57 -26.28
C GLY A 423 -3.89 -11.06 -25.96
N GLU A 424 -4.18 -11.43 -24.71
CA GLU A 424 -4.62 -12.80 -24.35
C GLU A 424 -6.12 -12.76 -24.07
N ASP A 425 -6.91 -13.55 -24.81
CA ASP A 425 -8.37 -13.69 -24.64
C ASP A 425 -8.69 -14.31 -23.27
N THR A 426 -8.68 -13.47 -22.25
CA THR A 426 -9.39 -13.67 -21.00
C THR A 426 -9.99 -12.32 -20.64
N THR A 427 -11.32 -12.23 -20.63
CA THR A 427 -12.01 -11.17 -19.90
C THR A 427 -11.33 -11.04 -18.52
N PRO A 428 -10.83 -9.85 -18.14
CA PRO A 428 -10.10 -9.68 -16.90
C PRO A 428 -10.95 -10.17 -15.72
N PRO A 429 -10.45 -11.06 -14.83
CA PRO A 429 -11.00 -11.10 -13.50
C PRO A 429 -10.77 -9.70 -12.91
N THR A 430 -11.83 -9.09 -12.38
CA THR A 430 -11.73 -7.84 -11.62
C THR A 430 -10.65 -8.03 -10.53
N PRO A 431 -9.83 -6.99 -10.21
CA PRO A 431 -8.76 -7.04 -9.21
C PRO A 431 -9.18 -7.86 -7.99
N PRO A 432 -8.30 -8.71 -7.41
CA PRO A 432 -8.70 -9.56 -6.30
C PRO A 432 -9.17 -8.64 -5.18
N ARG A 433 -10.47 -8.73 -4.90
CA ARG A 433 -11.06 -8.09 -3.74
C ARG A 433 -10.34 -8.63 -2.50
N GLU A 434 -10.16 -7.76 -1.52
CA GLU A 434 -9.64 -8.08 -0.18
C GLU A 434 -10.10 -9.47 0.25
N THR A 435 -9.19 -10.34 0.67
CA THR A 435 -9.58 -11.62 1.25
C THR A 435 -10.31 -11.35 2.57
N ILE A 436 -11.63 -11.52 2.56
CA ILE A 436 -12.46 -11.21 3.72
C ILE A 436 -12.29 -12.32 4.76
N GLU A 437 -11.93 -11.93 5.98
CA GLU A 437 -11.88 -12.85 7.11
C GLU A 437 -13.30 -13.29 7.52
N LEU A 438 -13.52 -14.60 7.60
CA LEU A 438 -14.73 -15.17 8.17
C LEU A 438 -14.45 -15.63 9.60
N ASN A 439 -15.30 -15.18 10.53
CA ASN A 439 -15.35 -15.74 11.87
C ASN A 439 -16.26 -16.97 11.87
N LYS A 440 -15.93 -17.94 12.72
CA LYS A 440 -16.71 -19.17 12.92
C LYS A 440 -18.18 -18.84 13.19
N GLY A 441 -19.08 -19.33 12.34
CA GLY A 441 -20.52 -19.23 12.56
C GLY A 441 -21.11 -17.84 12.29
N GLU A 442 -20.31 -16.88 11.83
CA GLU A 442 -20.76 -15.54 11.45
C GLU A 442 -20.94 -15.45 9.93
N SER A 443 -22.08 -14.92 9.50
CA SER A 443 -22.39 -14.72 8.09
C SER A 443 -21.95 -13.33 7.64
N VAL A 444 -21.26 -13.25 6.51
CA VAL A 444 -20.90 -11.99 5.85
C VAL A 444 -21.74 -11.81 4.58
N THR A 445 -22.39 -10.66 4.44
CA THR A 445 -23.18 -10.35 3.24
C THR A 445 -22.32 -9.67 2.18
N LEU A 446 -22.21 -10.31 1.03
CA LEU A 446 -21.67 -9.78 -0.20
C LEU A 446 -22.74 -8.98 -0.94
N SER A 447 -22.62 -7.65 -0.93
CA SER A 447 -23.63 -6.74 -1.50
C SER A 447 -23.82 -6.94 -3.01
N SER A 448 -22.73 -7.10 -3.77
CA SER A 448 -22.77 -7.43 -5.19
C SER A 448 -21.51 -8.13 -5.69
N LEU A 449 -21.68 -9.02 -6.67
CA LEU A 449 -20.63 -9.73 -7.40
C LEU A 449 -20.99 -9.80 -8.88
N GLY A 450 -20.12 -9.26 -9.75
CA GLY A 450 -20.35 -9.26 -11.19
C GLY A 450 -20.17 -10.64 -11.81
N ARG A 451 -20.76 -10.88 -12.98
CA ARG A 451 -20.56 -12.11 -13.77
C ARG A 451 -19.07 -12.39 -13.99
N ASN A 452 -18.67 -13.65 -13.82
CA ASN A 452 -17.31 -14.16 -13.95
C ASN A 452 -16.31 -13.53 -12.95
N ILE A 453 -16.79 -12.89 -11.88
CA ILE A 453 -15.95 -12.31 -10.82
C ILE A 453 -15.99 -13.20 -9.60
N SER A 454 -14.85 -13.35 -8.92
CA SER A 454 -14.76 -14.05 -7.65
C SER A 454 -14.43 -13.13 -6.48
N GLN A 455 -14.93 -13.47 -5.30
CA GLN A 455 -14.56 -12.89 -4.03
C GLN A 455 -13.81 -13.93 -3.20
N GLN A 456 -12.64 -13.57 -2.68
CA GLN A 456 -11.90 -14.43 -1.75
C GLN A 456 -12.31 -14.16 -0.31
N TYR A 457 -12.36 -15.24 0.46
CA TYR A 457 -12.51 -15.25 1.91
C TYR A 457 -11.44 -16.15 2.52
N ARG A 458 -11.17 -16.00 3.80
CA ARG A 458 -10.35 -16.96 4.54
C ARG A 458 -10.90 -17.22 5.93
N ILE A 459 -10.62 -18.41 6.45
CA ILE A 459 -10.97 -18.79 7.82
C ILE A 459 -9.81 -19.59 8.44
N ASN A 460 -9.47 -19.24 9.68
CA ASN A 460 -8.51 -20.00 10.47
C ASN A 460 -9.21 -21.16 11.18
N VAL A 461 -8.84 -22.38 10.81
CA VAL A 461 -9.34 -23.62 11.42
C VAL A 461 -8.36 -24.08 12.50
N PRO A 462 -8.79 -24.18 13.77
CA PRO A 462 -7.95 -24.67 14.85
C PRO A 462 -7.71 -26.18 14.74
N SER A 463 -6.72 -26.70 15.49
CA SER A 463 -6.55 -28.15 15.65
C SER A 463 -7.79 -28.79 16.25
N ASN A 464 -8.00 -30.08 15.95
CA ASN A 464 -9.11 -30.90 16.46
C ASN A 464 -10.47 -30.42 15.94
N VAL A 465 -10.62 -30.23 14.63
CA VAL A 465 -11.91 -29.95 14.00
C VAL A 465 -12.32 -31.17 13.18
N ASN A 466 -13.56 -31.66 13.33
CA ASN A 466 -14.05 -32.81 12.55
C ASN A 466 -14.82 -32.42 11.31
N ASN A 467 -15.29 -31.18 11.20
CA ASN A 467 -15.88 -30.66 9.98
C ASN A 467 -15.58 -29.16 9.80
N LEU A 468 -15.32 -28.76 8.56
CA LEU A 468 -15.44 -27.37 8.11
C LEU A 468 -16.56 -27.34 7.07
N LYS A 469 -17.56 -26.50 7.27
CA LYS A 469 -18.69 -26.31 6.35
C LYS A 469 -18.75 -24.86 5.91
N VAL A 470 -18.76 -24.66 4.60
CA VAL A 470 -18.93 -23.37 3.94
C VAL A 470 -20.26 -23.39 3.19
N THR A 471 -21.05 -22.34 3.35
CA THR A 471 -22.34 -22.19 2.67
C THR A 471 -22.54 -20.80 2.12
N THR A 472 -23.20 -20.70 0.97
CA THR A 472 -23.78 -19.46 0.47
C THR A 472 -25.30 -19.55 0.45
N ASN A 473 -26.00 -18.43 0.69
CA ASN A 473 -27.46 -18.33 0.53
C ASN A 473 -27.92 -16.87 0.40
N GLY A 474 -29.23 -16.66 0.25
CA GLY A 474 -29.85 -15.32 0.22
C GLY A 474 -29.66 -14.61 -1.12
N GLY A 475 -30.26 -13.43 -1.27
CA GLY A 475 -30.04 -12.60 -2.46
C GLY A 475 -30.53 -13.20 -3.78
N SER A 476 -29.87 -12.84 -4.89
CA SER A 476 -30.15 -13.32 -6.24
C SER A 476 -28.86 -13.61 -7.01
N GLY A 477 -28.96 -14.39 -8.10
CA GLY A 477 -27.84 -14.76 -8.98
C GLY A 477 -27.39 -16.21 -8.82
N ASP A 478 -26.23 -16.51 -9.38
CA ASP A 478 -25.61 -17.85 -9.41
C ASP A 478 -24.14 -17.70 -9.02
N VAL A 479 -23.71 -18.43 -7.99
CA VAL A 479 -22.33 -18.43 -7.51
C VAL A 479 -21.87 -19.84 -7.22
N ASP A 480 -20.61 -20.13 -7.54
CA ASP A 480 -19.92 -21.36 -7.19
C ASP A 480 -19.02 -21.12 -5.96
N VAL A 481 -18.79 -22.15 -5.16
CA VAL A 481 -17.89 -22.12 -4.01
C VAL A 481 -16.75 -23.12 -4.19
N PHE A 482 -15.51 -22.66 -3.98
CA PHE A 482 -14.30 -23.49 -3.91
C PHE A 482 -13.58 -23.24 -2.59
N VAL A 483 -13.06 -24.28 -1.95
CA VAL A 483 -12.35 -24.19 -0.65
C VAL A 483 -11.04 -24.96 -0.72
N HIS A 484 -9.93 -24.38 -0.27
CA HIS A 484 -8.62 -25.02 -0.27
C HIS A 484 -7.75 -24.62 0.93
N PHE A 485 -6.96 -25.56 1.43
CA PHE A 485 -6.05 -25.36 2.55
C PHE A 485 -4.73 -24.68 2.13
N GLY A 486 -4.30 -23.68 2.88
CA GLY A 486 -2.96 -23.09 2.78
C GLY A 486 -2.71 -22.15 1.60
N SER A 487 -3.52 -22.21 0.54
CA SER A 487 -3.46 -21.28 -0.59
C SER A 487 -4.83 -21.02 -1.20
N GLU A 488 -4.89 -20.02 -2.08
CA GLU A 488 -6.09 -19.60 -2.80
C GLU A 488 -6.79 -20.77 -3.51
N ALA A 489 -8.12 -20.87 -3.37
CA ALA A 489 -8.91 -21.87 -4.06
C ALA A 489 -9.27 -21.40 -5.49
N SER A 490 -9.44 -22.34 -6.42
CA SER A 490 -9.89 -22.06 -7.78
C SER A 490 -10.66 -23.25 -8.33
N SER A 491 -11.26 -23.13 -9.51
CA SER A 491 -11.92 -24.25 -10.22
C SER A 491 -10.97 -25.39 -10.62
N ARG A 492 -9.65 -25.22 -10.45
CA ARG A 492 -8.63 -26.23 -10.72
C ARG A 492 -7.85 -26.65 -9.48
N GLN A 493 -8.08 -25.99 -8.34
CA GLN A 493 -7.35 -26.22 -7.09
C GLN A 493 -8.29 -26.01 -5.90
N TYR A 494 -8.83 -27.11 -5.38
CA TYR A 494 -9.75 -27.11 -4.26
C TYR A 494 -9.67 -28.44 -3.49
N ASP A 495 -9.93 -28.37 -2.19
CA ASP A 495 -10.19 -29.55 -1.34
C ASP A 495 -11.68 -29.90 -1.34
N CYS A 496 -12.54 -28.91 -1.59
CA CYS A 496 -13.98 -29.09 -1.70
C CYS A 496 -14.60 -27.97 -2.56
N GLN A 497 -15.67 -28.31 -3.29
CA GLN A 497 -16.40 -27.38 -4.14
C GLN A 497 -17.91 -27.64 -4.15
N SER A 498 -18.69 -26.64 -4.55
CA SER A 498 -20.13 -26.73 -4.81
C SER A 498 -20.45 -25.80 -5.98
N GLN A 499 -21.13 -26.32 -7.01
CA GLN A 499 -21.39 -25.63 -8.28
C GLN A 499 -22.84 -25.89 -8.77
N GLY A 500 -23.82 -25.48 -7.97
CA GLY A 500 -25.22 -25.52 -8.36
C GLY A 500 -25.55 -24.50 -9.46
N SER A 501 -26.82 -24.48 -9.88
CA SER A 501 -27.33 -23.46 -10.81
C SER A 501 -28.01 -22.31 -10.07
N SER A 502 -27.56 -22.04 -8.83
CA SER A 502 -28.17 -21.08 -7.92
C SER A 502 -27.09 -20.52 -6.99
N ASN A 503 -27.41 -19.48 -6.23
CA ASN A 503 -26.48 -18.96 -5.23
C ASN A 503 -26.48 -19.71 -3.89
N THR A 504 -27.18 -20.86 -3.79
CA THR A 504 -27.28 -21.66 -2.57
C THR A 504 -26.34 -22.86 -2.64
N GLU A 505 -25.10 -22.64 -2.22
CA GLU A 505 -24.03 -23.63 -2.31
C GLU A 505 -23.67 -24.19 -0.92
N SER A 506 -23.18 -25.44 -0.87
CA SER A 506 -22.68 -26.03 0.37
C SER A 506 -21.50 -26.96 0.11
N CYS A 507 -20.35 -26.60 0.70
CA CYS A 507 -19.13 -27.37 0.64
C CYS A 507 -18.71 -27.78 2.06
N THR A 508 -18.43 -29.07 2.28
CA THR A 508 -18.02 -29.60 3.59
C THR A 508 -16.73 -30.42 3.47
N ILE A 509 -15.73 -30.09 4.28
CA ILE A 509 -14.48 -30.83 4.44
C ILE A 509 -14.55 -31.60 5.76
N SER A 510 -14.41 -32.93 5.70
CA SER A 510 -14.31 -33.78 6.90
C SER A 510 -12.87 -33.83 7.41
N ASN A 511 -12.68 -33.74 8.73
CA ASN A 511 -11.36 -33.74 9.39
C ASN A 511 -10.36 -32.74 8.77
N PRO A 512 -10.71 -31.43 8.68
CA PRO A 512 -9.81 -30.44 8.11
C PRO A 512 -8.49 -30.36 8.89
N GLN A 513 -7.39 -30.19 8.15
CA GLN A 513 -6.07 -29.85 8.71
C GLN A 513 -6.14 -28.53 9.48
N GLN A 514 -5.33 -28.38 10.53
CA GLN A 514 -5.17 -27.12 11.25
C GLN A 514 -4.49 -26.08 10.35
N GLY A 515 -5.05 -24.88 10.27
CA GLY A 515 -4.47 -23.74 9.55
C GLY A 515 -5.51 -22.96 8.76
N THR A 516 -5.05 -22.14 7.83
CA THR A 516 -5.91 -21.24 7.07
C THR A 516 -6.50 -21.95 5.85
N TYR A 517 -7.82 -21.86 5.69
CA TYR A 517 -8.50 -22.23 4.46
C TYR A 517 -8.90 -20.98 3.71
N TYR A 518 -8.68 -20.98 2.40
CA TYR A 518 -9.15 -19.96 1.48
C TYR A 518 -10.42 -20.44 0.79
N ILE A 519 -11.38 -19.54 0.66
CA ILE A 519 -12.72 -19.81 0.15
C ILE A 519 -12.99 -18.83 -0.98
N THR A 520 -13.26 -19.33 -2.17
CA THR A 520 -13.53 -18.54 -3.36
C THR A 520 -15.00 -18.67 -3.71
N VAL A 521 -15.71 -17.54 -3.70
CA VAL A 521 -17.10 -17.45 -4.18
C VAL A 521 -17.05 -16.83 -5.57
N ALA A 522 -17.35 -17.59 -6.61
CA ALA A 522 -17.24 -17.17 -8.02
C ALA A 522 -18.63 -17.01 -8.65
N ALA A 523 -18.96 -15.80 -9.10
CA ALA A 523 -20.24 -15.55 -9.76
C ALA A 523 -20.26 -16.05 -11.21
N ILE A 524 -21.24 -16.89 -11.53
CA ILE A 524 -21.53 -17.36 -12.89
C ILE A 524 -22.39 -16.34 -13.65
N VAL A 525 -23.28 -15.65 -12.92
CA VAL A 525 -24.03 -14.47 -13.38
C VAL A 525 -23.98 -13.38 -12.31
N ASN A 526 -24.43 -12.16 -12.63
CA ASN A 526 -24.49 -11.07 -11.66
C ASN A 526 -25.30 -11.49 -10.42
N SER A 527 -24.67 -11.41 -9.25
CA SER A 527 -25.21 -11.86 -7.98
C SER A 527 -25.23 -10.73 -6.96
N ASN A 528 -26.28 -10.63 -6.15
CA ASN A 528 -26.44 -9.55 -5.17
C ASN A 528 -26.94 -10.06 -3.84
N ASN A 529 -26.45 -9.47 -2.74
CA ASN A 529 -26.82 -9.78 -1.35
C ASN A 529 -26.64 -11.26 -0.99
N ILE A 530 -25.50 -11.85 -1.39
CA ILE A 530 -25.16 -13.25 -1.08
C ILE A 530 -24.56 -13.32 0.33
N ASN A 531 -25.13 -14.12 1.20
CA ASN A 531 -24.57 -14.41 2.50
C ASN A 531 -23.57 -15.55 2.41
N VAL A 532 -22.36 -15.34 2.91
CA VAL A 532 -21.30 -16.34 2.97
C VAL A 532 -21.03 -16.67 4.44
N LEU A 533 -21.11 -17.95 4.78
CA LEU A 533 -20.94 -18.45 6.14
C LEU A 533 -19.94 -19.60 6.12
N ALA A 534 -18.95 -19.55 7.01
CA ALA A 534 -18.08 -20.67 7.31
C ALA A 534 -18.23 -21.05 8.79
N ASP A 535 -18.47 -22.33 9.06
CA ASP A 535 -18.59 -22.86 10.41
C ASP A 535 -17.88 -24.20 10.52
N TYR A 536 -17.46 -24.55 11.73
CA TYR A 536 -16.76 -25.77 12.02
C TYR A 536 -17.07 -26.28 13.43
N ASN A 537 -17.01 -27.60 13.61
CA ASN A 537 -17.13 -28.23 14.93
C ASN A 537 -15.75 -28.65 15.41
N VAL A 538 -15.34 -28.06 16.53
CA VAL A 538 -14.12 -28.49 17.24
C VAL A 538 -14.45 -29.78 18.00
N GLU A 539 -13.76 -30.87 17.70
CA GLU A 539 -13.69 -32.04 18.58
C GLU A 539 -13.03 -31.63 19.90
N THR A 540 -13.85 -31.56 20.95
CA THR A 540 -13.42 -31.16 22.29
C THR A 540 -12.67 -32.27 23.05
N ASN A 541 -12.12 -33.28 22.37
CA ASN A 541 -11.68 -34.52 23.00
C ASN A 541 -10.30 -34.49 23.73
N ASN A 542 -9.56 -33.37 23.73
CA ASN A 542 -8.27 -33.28 24.46
C ASN A 542 -8.15 -32.12 25.45
N TYR A 543 -9.20 -31.33 25.67
CA TYR A 543 -9.22 -30.35 26.76
C TYR A 543 -9.81 -31.00 28.01
N LYS A 544 -9.07 -31.04 29.12
CA LYS A 544 -9.66 -31.40 30.41
C LYS A 544 -10.60 -30.26 30.82
N TYR A 545 -11.86 -30.59 31.15
CA TYR A 545 -12.84 -29.63 31.64
C TYR A 545 -12.70 -29.48 33.16
N LEU A 546 -12.40 -28.28 33.65
CA LEU A 546 -12.22 -28.03 35.08
C LEU A 546 -13.36 -27.26 35.76
N GLY A 547 -14.52 -27.21 35.11
CA GLY A 547 -15.73 -26.69 35.73
C GLY A 547 -15.99 -25.20 35.47
N ARG A 548 -17.23 -24.81 35.80
CA ARG A 548 -17.75 -23.43 35.77
C ARG A 548 -17.70 -22.87 37.20
N LYS A 549 -17.10 -21.69 37.40
CA LYS A 549 -17.06 -21.00 38.70
C LYS A 549 -17.61 -19.58 38.57
N TYR A 550 -18.48 -19.21 39.51
CA TYR A 550 -18.91 -17.82 39.64
C TYR A 550 -17.81 -17.00 40.33
N ILE A 551 -17.47 -15.85 39.76
CA ILE A 551 -16.45 -14.93 40.28
C ILE A 551 -17.07 -13.54 40.35
N SER A 552 -16.94 -12.90 41.51
CA SER A 552 -17.35 -11.51 41.72
C SER A 552 -16.22 -10.54 41.37
N GLN A 553 -16.56 -9.30 41.02
CA GLN A 553 -15.60 -8.23 40.73
C GLN A 553 -14.55 -8.08 41.83
N GLY A 554 -13.28 -7.99 41.45
CA GLY A 554 -12.14 -7.85 42.35
C GLY A 554 -11.71 -9.15 43.04
N HIS A 555 -12.40 -10.27 42.79
CA HIS A 555 -12.02 -11.59 43.29
C HIS A 555 -11.31 -12.43 42.22
N TYR A 556 -10.68 -13.51 42.68
CA TYR A 556 -10.04 -14.51 41.82
C TYR A 556 -10.44 -15.93 42.20
N VAL A 557 -10.22 -16.85 41.27
CA VAL A 557 -10.24 -18.29 41.53
C VAL A 557 -9.00 -18.95 40.95
N THR A 558 -8.55 -20.04 41.57
CA THR A 558 -7.48 -20.87 41.03
C THR A 558 -8.02 -22.22 40.58
N LEU A 559 -7.48 -22.74 39.47
CA LEU A 559 -7.81 -24.05 38.93
C LEU A 559 -6.55 -24.90 38.73
N PRO A 560 -6.63 -26.24 38.88
CA PRO A 560 -7.80 -27.09 39.08
C PRO A 560 -8.53 -26.96 40.41
N ASP A 561 -9.85 -27.21 40.38
CA ASP A 561 -10.72 -27.36 41.53
C ASP A 561 -10.52 -28.76 42.17
N ASN A 562 -9.29 -29.01 42.61
CA ASN A 562 -8.92 -30.20 43.36
C ASN A 562 -8.48 -29.79 44.78
N TYR A 563 -8.24 -30.77 45.65
CA TYR A 563 -7.83 -30.54 47.04
C TYR A 563 -6.60 -29.63 47.18
N TYR A 564 -5.71 -29.62 46.18
CA TYR A 564 -4.45 -28.89 46.21
C TYR A 564 -4.51 -27.52 45.54
N GLY A 565 -5.46 -27.27 44.63
CA GLY A 565 -5.56 -26.02 43.86
C GLY A 565 -4.47 -25.85 42.79
N TYR A 566 -3.75 -26.92 42.43
CA TYR A 566 -2.68 -26.94 41.43
C TYR A 566 -2.52 -28.32 40.78
N TYR A 567 -1.70 -28.40 39.74
CA TYR A 567 -1.32 -29.63 39.04
C TYR A 567 0.19 -29.72 38.83
N TYR A 568 0.71 -30.93 38.69
CA TYR A 568 2.07 -31.16 38.17
C TYR A 568 2.00 -31.35 36.65
N ALA A 569 2.96 -30.79 35.93
CA ALA A 569 3.10 -30.93 34.48
C ALA A 569 4.54 -31.30 34.12
N LYS A 570 4.71 -32.11 33.05
CA LYS A 570 6.03 -32.31 32.45
C LYS A 570 6.47 -31.05 31.68
N ALA A 571 7.71 -31.04 31.19
CA ALA A 571 8.14 -29.98 30.29
C ALA A 571 7.33 -30.05 28.99
N GLY A 572 6.79 -28.93 28.54
CA GLY A 572 5.97 -28.87 27.33
C GLY A 572 4.97 -27.72 27.34
N THR A 573 4.00 -27.81 26.44
CA THR A 573 3.08 -26.70 26.15
C THR A 573 1.82 -26.74 27.00
N HIS A 574 1.61 -25.69 27.79
CA HIS A 574 0.37 -25.39 28.51
C HIS A 574 -0.52 -24.53 27.63
N GLN A 575 -1.75 -24.98 27.40
CA GLN A 575 -2.76 -24.24 26.64
C GLN A 575 -4.00 -24.05 27.50
N ALA A 576 -4.58 -22.86 27.49
CA ALA A 576 -5.86 -22.60 28.14
C ALA A 576 -6.70 -21.61 27.35
N GLN A 577 -8.01 -21.81 27.40
CA GLN A 577 -9.05 -20.94 26.88
C GLN A 577 -10.06 -20.67 28.01
N LEU A 578 -10.16 -19.42 28.40
CA LEU A 578 -11.16 -18.91 29.33
C LEU A 578 -12.34 -18.38 28.53
N SER A 579 -13.55 -18.75 28.96
CA SER A 579 -14.78 -18.12 28.51
C SER A 579 -15.63 -17.75 29.73
N VAL A 580 -16.06 -16.50 29.80
CA VAL A 580 -16.90 -16.00 30.90
C VAL A 580 -18.28 -15.63 30.38
N SER A 581 -19.32 -16.18 31.01
CA SER A 581 -20.69 -15.73 30.83
C SER A 581 -21.02 -14.70 31.92
N ALA A 582 -21.20 -13.45 31.51
CA ALA A 582 -21.44 -12.29 32.38
C ALA A 582 -22.52 -11.38 31.77
N THR A 583 -23.14 -10.54 32.60
CA THR A 583 -24.12 -9.52 32.19
C THR A 583 -23.50 -8.13 32.29
N GLY A 584 -23.48 -7.37 31.18
CA GLY A 584 -22.87 -6.03 31.11
C GLY A 584 -21.44 -6.04 30.57
N GLN A 585 -20.77 -4.89 30.60
CA GLN A 585 -19.34 -4.79 30.29
C GLN A 585 -18.52 -5.36 31.46
N THR A 586 -17.70 -6.36 31.17
CA THR A 586 -16.90 -7.08 32.17
C THR A 586 -15.51 -7.38 31.59
N ASP A 587 -14.53 -7.57 32.48
CA ASP A 587 -13.12 -7.76 32.16
C ASP A 587 -12.54 -8.85 33.07
N PHE A 588 -12.04 -9.93 32.47
CA PHE A 588 -11.54 -11.10 33.18
C PHE A 588 -10.18 -11.49 32.64
N ASP A 589 -9.16 -11.40 33.48
CA ASP A 589 -7.80 -11.78 33.13
C ASP A 589 -7.54 -13.27 33.41
N LEU A 590 -6.75 -13.90 32.54
CA LEU A 590 -6.22 -15.25 32.76
C LEU A 590 -4.72 -15.19 33.01
N TYR A 591 -4.27 -15.98 33.99
CA TYR A 591 -2.86 -16.12 34.34
C TYR A 591 -2.49 -17.59 34.50
N LEU A 592 -1.25 -17.94 34.14
CA LEU A 592 -0.59 -19.18 34.51
C LEU A 592 0.46 -18.86 35.57
N GLN A 593 0.41 -19.57 36.69
CA GLN A 593 1.40 -19.47 37.76
C GLN A 593 2.19 -20.77 37.88
N ARG A 594 3.49 -20.64 38.20
CA ARG A 594 4.40 -21.76 38.50
C ARG A 594 4.95 -21.63 39.92
N TRP A 595 5.02 -22.74 40.64
CA TRP A 595 5.65 -22.81 41.97
C TRP A 595 7.17 -22.78 41.83
N ASN A 596 7.83 -21.89 42.55
CA ASN A 596 9.29 -21.77 42.53
C ASN A 596 9.99 -22.38 43.76
N GLY A 597 9.25 -23.06 44.64
CA GLY A 597 9.76 -23.60 45.91
C GLY A 597 9.30 -22.82 47.14
N TYR A 598 8.97 -21.53 46.99
CA TYR A 598 8.56 -20.65 48.10
C TYR A 598 7.24 -19.91 47.83
N GLN A 599 6.96 -19.56 46.57
CA GLN A 599 5.76 -18.83 46.18
C GLN A 599 5.32 -19.14 44.75
N TRP A 600 4.08 -18.79 44.44
CA TRP A 600 3.54 -18.83 43.09
C TRP A 600 4.00 -17.60 42.31
N THR A 601 4.56 -17.83 41.13
CA THR A 601 5.06 -16.77 40.23
C THR A 601 4.29 -16.79 38.92
N TYR A 602 3.91 -15.64 38.39
CA TYR A 602 3.25 -15.54 37.07
C TYR A 602 4.26 -15.86 35.97
N VAL A 603 3.94 -16.85 35.12
CA VAL A 603 4.78 -17.27 34.00
C VAL A 603 4.15 -17.01 32.64
N ALA A 604 2.83 -16.80 32.60
CA ALA A 604 2.11 -16.28 31.43
C ALA A 604 0.83 -15.55 31.88
N SER A 605 0.36 -14.62 31.05
CA SER A 605 -0.92 -13.93 31.27
C SER A 605 -1.55 -13.52 29.95
N SER A 606 -2.88 -13.44 29.92
CA SER A 606 -3.69 -12.82 28.87
C SER A 606 -4.69 -11.91 29.57
N LYS A 607 -4.71 -10.64 29.16
CA LYS A 607 -5.36 -9.52 29.86
C LYS A 607 -6.06 -8.57 28.89
N THR A 608 -6.80 -9.14 27.96
CA THR A 608 -7.55 -8.32 27.01
C THR A 608 -8.73 -7.67 27.73
N PRO A 609 -9.25 -6.52 27.27
CA PRO A 609 -10.46 -5.92 27.85
C PRO A 609 -11.75 -6.72 27.58
N GLN A 610 -11.66 -8.03 27.31
CA GLN A 610 -12.75 -8.90 26.92
C GLN A 610 -12.91 -10.07 27.92
N ASN A 611 -14.02 -10.79 27.82
CA ASN A 611 -14.34 -11.93 28.69
C ASN A 611 -13.62 -13.24 28.34
N ASN A 612 -12.96 -13.27 27.17
CA ASN A 612 -12.38 -14.48 26.62
C ASN A 612 -10.87 -14.30 26.56
N GLU A 613 -10.15 -15.17 27.25
CA GLU A 613 -8.69 -15.11 27.32
C GLU A 613 -8.09 -16.42 26.84
N SER A 614 -6.89 -16.36 26.26
CA SER A 614 -6.18 -17.56 25.85
C SER A 614 -4.70 -17.47 26.18
N ILE A 615 -4.15 -18.56 26.70
CA ILE A 615 -2.71 -18.69 26.97
C ILE A 615 -2.18 -19.90 26.22
N ASN A 616 -1.05 -19.71 25.55
CA ASN A 616 -0.22 -20.77 24.99
C ASN A 616 1.22 -20.54 25.48
N TYR A 617 1.69 -21.40 26.39
CA TYR A 617 2.97 -21.21 27.09
C TYR A 617 3.76 -22.51 27.16
N THR A 618 5.04 -22.47 26.76
CA THR A 618 5.94 -23.63 26.90
C THR A 618 6.73 -23.52 28.20
N GLY A 619 6.49 -24.47 29.10
CA GLY A 619 7.05 -24.50 30.46
C GLY A 619 8.00 -25.68 30.70
N SER A 620 8.81 -25.56 31.75
CA SER A 620 9.61 -26.69 32.28
C SER A 620 8.79 -27.52 33.25
N ALA A 621 9.19 -28.77 33.50
CA ALA A 621 8.47 -29.63 34.45
C ALA A 621 8.35 -28.96 35.84
N GLY A 622 7.19 -29.10 36.49
CA GLY A 622 6.94 -28.48 37.78
C GLY A 622 5.46 -28.37 38.14
N TYR A 623 5.17 -27.66 39.22
CA TYR A 623 3.80 -27.40 39.67
C TYR A 623 3.27 -26.08 39.12
N TYR A 624 2.06 -26.15 38.59
CA TYR A 624 1.38 -25.05 37.92
C TYR A 624 -0.06 -24.90 38.43
N ARG A 625 -0.59 -23.68 38.33
CA ARG A 625 -2.03 -23.42 38.51
C ARG A 625 -2.50 -22.30 37.59
N TRP A 626 -3.75 -22.40 37.17
CA TRP A 626 -4.42 -21.31 36.48
C TRP A 626 -5.01 -20.36 37.50
N TYR A 627 -4.94 -19.07 37.23
CA TYR A 627 -5.44 -18.01 38.09
C TYR A 627 -6.29 -17.07 37.24
N ILE A 628 -7.58 -16.97 37.57
CA ILE A 628 -8.55 -16.14 36.83
C ILE A 628 -8.94 -14.99 37.75
N TYR A 629 -8.74 -13.76 37.29
CA TYR A 629 -9.04 -12.55 38.05
C TYR A 629 -10.16 -11.77 37.38
N SER A 630 -11.16 -11.37 38.16
CA SER A 630 -12.21 -10.47 37.68
C SER A 630 -11.76 -9.02 37.88
N TYR A 631 -11.25 -8.40 36.81
CA TYR A 631 -10.85 -7.00 36.84
C TYR A 631 -12.08 -6.08 36.91
N SER A 632 -13.14 -6.39 36.16
CA SER A 632 -14.43 -5.71 36.26
C SER A 632 -15.62 -6.64 36.01
N GLY A 633 -16.72 -6.43 36.75
CA GLY A 633 -17.97 -7.17 36.60
C GLY A 633 -18.02 -8.55 37.27
N ASN A 634 -19.17 -9.22 37.18
CA ASN A 634 -19.39 -10.54 37.78
C ASN A 634 -19.72 -11.56 36.69
N GLY A 635 -19.25 -12.81 36.82
CA GLY A 635 -19.46 -13.79 35.76
C GLY A 635 -19.16 -15.23 36.13
N ASN A 636 -19.70 -16.15 35.32
CA ASN A 636 -19.41 -17.57 35.40
C ASN A 636 -18.26 -17.92 34.44
N ALA A 637 -17.07 -18.08 34.99
CA ALA A 637 -15.87 -18.47 34.26
C ALA A 637 -15.85 -19.97 33.97
N THR A 638 -15.56 -20.32 32.72
CA THR A 638 -15.35 -21.69 32.25
C THR A 638 -13.95 -21.78 31.66
N LEU A 639 -13.09 -22.64 32.22
CA LEU A 639 -11.74 -22.85 31.74
C LEU A 639 -11.62 -24.21 31.05
N ARG A 640 -11.15 -24.19 29.79
CA ARG A 640 -10.71 -25.36 29.04
C ARG A 640 -9.21 -25.30 28.92
N TYR A 641 -8.50 -26.38 29.22
CA TYR A 641 -7.04 -26.36 29.21
C TYR A 641 -6.47 -27.72 28.80
N ASN A 642 -5.28 -27.67 28.20
CA ASN A 642 -4.45 -28.81 27.83
C ASN A 642 -3.08 -28.61 28.48
N ILE A 643 -2.53 -29.67 29.08
CA ILE A 643 -1.27 -29.62 29.82
C ILE A 643 -0.37 -30.74 29.32
N PRO A 644 0.96 -30.54 29.33
CA PRO A 644 1.88 -31.60 28.95
C PRO A 644 1.83 -32.72 30.01
N GLU A 645 1.39 -33.91 29.62
CA GLU A 645 1.27 -35.09 30.49
C GLU A 645 2.59 -35.77 30.81
#